data_AF-A0A8T1WAY4-F1
#
_entry.id   AF-A0A8T1WAY4-F1
#
_cell.length_a   1.000
_cell.length_b   1.000
_cell.length_c   1.000
_cell.angle_alpha   90.00
_cell.angle_beta   90.00
_cell.angle_gamma   90.00
#
_symmetry.space_group_name_H-M   'P 1'
#
loop_
_entity.id
_entity.type
_entity.pdbx_description
1 polymer ?
#
loop_
_entity_poly.entity_id
_entity_poly.type
_entity_poly.pdbx_seq_one_letter_code
_entity_poly.pdbx_strand_id
1 'polypeptide(L)'
;MLRSLRRVWLGGRGVDGVDGVDGSLRRLRPALPPLSSAPSKPEVPASLSNEQRLGDVVWKPEQEFPGRSVVDRHAMTLDRELQVLRRIARVSVHSIAQPARLTLLGVCSSGVLGLSAYEACLLLDPLQPVTLDSLLFMYKYATHNFLASCIWETRAPELVAQALDLDPSQLLRVFQPTTSSADAALQLRIMSVFTTRAMLAGFMVVTQLLNIVRASGTAALGYSESVYSGLEPPLQGVEERIIRLAGKGSDVTEVSMARYGAHILPVFEDPEQQRHLVAQWSLGGRVPCVWRVPKGQYGFRHSWTGLHVDESFLLRTTTGKYILCIEADATLKDRAFELRVMPKAPLPRDEELSIEDASQAYRLVERQTALALQRPFRSLCVLLGDSRQPCDLGGDSFVSLRERTRLKQEVNVLIDSKAPLLLEVLKWCGRFVDDRKTLVLDVTPHNFTPLKLFLEHHGYAVLTPGEAVDFEERERAEIAAEAKAKAEAEGQEEQELALAATLWNEGIQGDPALDAKQKTSHTAPSAVMDNNTAQDKTTPQTQVKDKPTAKEKDKDKEPKANGKNDKAPAARRGKQPEKLPRLLYYPTTAATINAVHATLTSGDGVSDPRRCCVLINQPFGLEHLDELAEDAGEKFHPVCAAEIYDDYFRQVRIWTRMGHSAAVIQRELDQRFQPVHDVLDAVAGLNQASTSPNSTQ
;
A
#
# COMPACT_ATOMS: atom_id res chain seq x y z
N MET A 1 -12.12 -25.85 2.67
CA MET A 1 -11.55 -26.79 1.66
C MET A 1 -12.59 -27.65 0.95
N LEU A 2 -13.62 -28.19 1.61
CA LEU A 2 -14.60 -29.11 0.98
C LEU A 2 -15.51 -28.52 -0.12
N ARG A 3 -15.62 -27.18 -0.26
CA ARG A 3 -16.46 -26.54 -1.30
C ARG A 3 -15.76 -26.33 -2.66
N SER A 4 -14.43 -26.34 -2.77
CA SER A 4 -13.75 -26.12 -4.07
C SER A 4 -13.52 -27.42 -4.86
N LEU A 5 -13.46 -28.58 -4.20
CA LEU A 5 -13.25 -29.87 -4.86
C LEU A 5 -14.46 -30.37 -5.67
N ARG A 6 -15.67 -29.84 -5.43
CA ARG A 6 -16.89 -30.28 -6.14
C ARG A 6 -17.01 -29.74 -7.57
N ARG A 7 -16.23 -28.73 -7.97
CA ARG A 7 -16.42 -28.04 -9.27
C ARG A 7 -15.46 -28.51 -10.37
N VAL A 8 -14.47 -29.33 -10.06
CA VAL A 8 -13.43 -29.76 -11.03
C VAL A 8 -13.78 -31.09 -11.73
N TRP A 9 -14.73 -31.88 -11.22
CA TRP A 9 -14.99 -33.24 -11.71
C TRP A 9 -16.17 -33.41 -12.68
N LEU A 10 -16.82 -32.33 -13.15
CA LEU A 10 -18.00 -32.43 -14.02
C LEU A 10 -17.93 -31.61 -15.33
N GLY A 11 -16.76 -31.12 -15.73
CA GLY A 11 -16.59 -30.33 -16.97
C GLY A 11 -15.94 -31.12 -18.10
N GLY A 12 -16.59 -32.14 -18.63
CA GLY A 12 -16.06 -32.93 -19.73
C GLY A 12 -17.14 -33.54 -20.62
N ARG A 13 -17.65 -32.77 -21.59
CA ARG A 13 -18.21 -33.25 -22.88
C ARG A 13 -18.63 -32.07 -23.75
N GLY A 14 -18.16 -32.03 -25.00
CA GLY A 14 -18.68 -31.15 -26.04
C GLY A 14 -17.60 -30.65 -27.01
N VAL A 15 -17.04 -31.55 -27.82
CA VAL A 15 -16.39 -31.23 -29.10
C VAL A 15 -17.47 -31.42 -30.16
N ASP A 16 -17.69 -30.40 -31.00
CA ASP A 16 -17.91 -30.48 -32.46
C ASP A 16 -18.41 -29.12 -32.98
N GLY A 17 -17.78 -28.61 -34.05
CA GLY A 17 -18.26 -27.41 -34.74
C GLY A 17 -17.16 -26.64 -35.48
N VAL A 18 -17.02 -26.96 -36.76
CA VAL A 18 -16.04 -26.52 -37.76
C VAL A 18 -16.41 -25.15 -38.39
N ASP A 19 -15.48 -24.59 -39.18
CA ASP A 19 -15.50 -23.39 -40.03
C ASP A 19 -15.15 -22.08 -39.31
N GLY A 20 -14.11 -21.32 -39.66
CA GLY A 20 -13.38 -21.15 -40.91
C GLY A 20 -13.24 -19.64 -41.13
N VAL A 21 -12.04 -19.16 -41.52
CA VAL A 21 -11.76 -17.98 -42.38
C VAL A 21 -10.35 -17.45 -42.11
N ASP A 22 -9.56 -17.55 -43.18
CA ASP A 22 -8.24 -16.97 -43.44
C ASP A 22 -8.15 -15.46 -43.21
N GLY A 23 -6.95 -14.96 -42.86
CA GLY A 23 -6.77 -13.54 -42.59
C GLY A 23 -5.35 -13.00 -42.50
N SER A 24 -4.46 -13.35 -43.44
CA SER A 24 -3.42 -12.47 -44.00
C SER A 24 -2.27 -11.96 -43.08
N LEU A 25 -1.12 -12.63 -43.21
CA LEU A 25 0.22 -12.13 -42.88
C LEU A 25 0.66 -11.03 -43.86
N ARG A 26 0.73 -9.76 -43.41
CA ARG A 26 1.50 -8.72 -44.10
C ARG A 26 2.90 -8.57 -43.52
N ARG A 27 3.87 -9.14 -44.25
CA ARG A 27 5.29 -8.75 -44.24
C ARG A 27 5.43 -7.26 -44.50
N LEU A 28 6.15 -6.53 -43.65
CA LEU A 28 6.71 -5.22 -43.98
C LEU A 28 8.24 -5.33 -44.04
N ARG A 29 8.77 -5.03 -45.24
CA ARG A 29 10.19 -4.76 -45.55
C ARG A 29 10.64 -3.49 -44.82
N PRO A 30 11.88 -3.42 -44.31
CA PRO A 30 12.45 -2.15 -43.87
C PRO A 30 13.03 -1.37 -45.06
N ALA A 31 12.73 -0.07 -45.11
CA ALA A 31 13.38 0.89 -46.00
C ALA A 31 14.54 1.57 -45.25
N LEU A 32 15.74 1.47 -45.81
CA LEU A 32 16.92 2.27 -45.46
C LEU A 32 16.75 3.70 -45.99
N PRO A 33 17.19 4.74 -45.26
CA PRO A 33 17.62 5.99 -45.86
C PRO A 33 19.15 6.16 -45.81
N PRO A 34 19.71 7.05 -46.64
CA PRO A 34 21.10 6.98 -47.10
C PRO A 34 22.09 7.71 -46.20
N LEU A 35 23.34 7.25 -46.24
CA LEU A 35 24.53 8.00 -45.83
C LEU A 35 24.79 9.18 -46.80
N SER A 36 25.14 10.34 -46.25
CA SER A 36 26.32 11.16 -46.63
C SER A 36 26.05 12.67 -46.57
N SER A 37 26.69 13.36 -45.62
CA SER A 37 27.62 14.47 -45.90
C SER A 37 28.30 14.95 -44.62
N ALA A 38 29.61 15.23 -44.72
CA ALA A 38 30.55 15.53 -43.63
C ALA A 38 30.61 17.05 -43.28
N PRO A 39 31.61 17.55 -42.51
CA PRO A 39 31.40 18.18 -41.21
C PRO A 39 31.58 19.72 -41.22
N SER A 40 30.72 20.45 -40.52
CA SER A 40 30.93 21.87 -40.20
C SER A 40 31.41 22.05 -38.76
N LYS A 41 32.33 23.00 -38.58
CA LYS A 41 33.09 23.38 -37.38
C LYS A 41 32.25 23.56 -36.10
N PRO A 42 32.86 23.45 -34.90
CA PRO A 42 32.17 23.63 -33.64
C PRO A 42 31.92 25.12 -33.38
N GLU A 43 30.67 25.55 -33.54
CA GLU A 43 30.17 26.76 -32.89
C GLU A 43 29.93 26.43 -31.42
N VAL A 44 30.56 27.21 -30.54
CA VAL A 44 30.33 27.20 -29.09
C VAL A 44 28.93 27.77 -28.85
N PRO A 45 27.96 27.00 -28.32
CA PRO A 45 26.69 27.59 -27.95
C PRO A 45 26.85 28.32 -26.62
N ALA A 46 26.71 29.64 -26.69
CA ALA A 46 26.49 30.50 -25.55
C ALA A 46 25.17 30.13 -24.84
N SER A 47 25.24 30.10 -23.50
CA SER A 47 24.15 30.20 -22.53
C SER A 47 22.93 29.26 -22.67
N LEU A 48 23.08 28.04 -22.16
CA LEU A 48 21.97 27.19 -21.69
C LEU A 48 21.50 27.68 -20.30
N SER A 49 20.85 28.85 -20.20
CA SER A 49 20.37 29.38 -18.91
C SER A 49 18.86 29.31 -18.71
N ASN A 50 18.13 28.60 -19.57
CA ASN A 50 16.74 28.20 -19.31
C ASN A 50 16.68 26.68 -19.20
N GLU A 51 17.27 26.12 -18.14
CA GLU A 51 17.00 24.73 -17.75
C GLU A 51 15.51 24.66 -17.37
N GLN A 52 14.72 24.10 -18.29
CA GLN A 52 13.30 23.87 -18.08
C GLN A 52 13.15 22.88 -16.91
N ARG A 53 12.72 23.37 -15.75
CA ARG A 53 12.46 22.54 -14.56
C ARG A 53 11.63 21.32 -14.94
N LEU A 54 11.94 20.16 -14.36
CA LEU A 54 11.10 19.00 -14.57
C LEU A 54 9.71 19.31 -14.01
N GLY A 55 8.68 19.09 -14.83
CA GLY A 55 7.31 19.42 -14.45
C GLY A 55 6.87 18.65 -13.20
N ASP A 56 6.07 19.31 -12.37
CA ASP A 56 5.27 18.69 -11.30
C ASP A 56 4.10 17.93 -11.90
N VAL A 57 4.41 16.91 -12.71
CA VAL A 57 3.38 16.08 -13.31
C VAL A 57 2.89 15.13 -12.22
N VAL A 58 1.81 15.52 -11.55
CA VAL A 58 1.13 14.67 -10.57
C VAL A 58 0.37 13.58 -11.33
N TRP A 59 1.03 12.47 -11.62
CA TRP A 59 0.30 11.27 -12.06
C TRP A 59 -0.43 10.72 -10.86
N LYS A 60 -1.70 10.40 -11.07
CA LYS A 60 -2.44 9.61 -10.09
C LYS A 60 -1.83 8.20 -10.03
N PRO A 61 -1.88 7.51 -8.89
CA PRO A 61 -1.35 6.15 -8.76
C PRO A 61 -1.82 5.20 -9.87
N GLU A 62 -3.07 5.32 -10.32
CA GLU A 62 -3.66 4.45 -11.34
C GLU A 62 -3.07 4.69 -12.75
N GLN A 63 -2.48 5.87 -12.97
CA GLN A 63 -1.84 6.24 -14.24
C GLN A 63 -0.41 5.70 -14.33
N GLU A 64 0.21 5.34 -13.20
CA GLU A 64 1.57 4.79 -13.20
C GLU A 64 1.62 3.39 -13.82
N PHE A 65 0.57 2.58 -13.66
CA PHE A 65 0.49 1.23 -14.22
C PHE A 65 -0.80 1.07 -15.05
N PRO A 66 -0.87 1.67 -16.25
CA PRO A 66 -2.09 1.73 -17.05
C PRO A 66 -2.53 0.34 -17.54
N GLY A 67 -3.83 0.06 -17.47
CA GLY A 67 -4.42 -1.18 -17.99
C GLY A 67 -4.22 -2.42 -17.10
N ARG A 68 -3.64 -2.25 -15.91
CA ARG A 68 -3.45 -3.29 -14.92
C ARG A 68 -4.08 -2.79 -13.64
N SER A 69 -5.36 -3.10 -13.47
CA SER A 69 -6.08 -2.81 -12.23
C SER A 69 -5.16 -3.15 -11.06
N VAL A 70 -4.91 -2.18 -10.18
CA VAL A 70 -4.35 -2.40 -8.83
C VAL A 70 -4.88 -3.74 -8.40
N VAL A 71 -3.99 -4.74 -8.34
CA VAL A 71 -4.38 -6.14 -8.23
C VAL A 71 -5.45 -6.23 -7.17
N ASP A 72 -6.67 -6.63 -7.57
CA ASP A 72 -7.80 -6.61 -6.65
C ASP A 72 -7.39 -7.43 -5.42
N ARG A 73 -7.24 -6.70 -4.31
CA ARG A 73 -6.72 -7.20 -3.05
C ARG A 73 -7.60 -8.31 -2.48
N HIS A 74 -8.79 -8.52 -3.04
CA HIS A 74 -9.74 -9.55 -2.63
C HIS A 74 -9.94 -10.66 -3.67
N ALA A 75 -9.47 -10.50 -4.91
CA ALA A 75 -9.72 -11.47 -5.97
C ALA A 75 -8.52 -12.39 -6.23
N MET A 76 -8.69 -13.66 -5.91
CA MET A 76 -7.81 -14.72 -6.37
C MET A 76 -8.19 -15.08 -7.82
N THR A 77 -7.31 -14.82 -8.78
CA THR A 77 -7.53 -15.23 -10.18
C THR A 77 -7.27 -16.73 -10.33
N LEU A 78 -7.95 -17.40 -11.27
CA LEU A 78 -7.78 -18.83 -11.53
C LEU A 78 -6.32 -19.20 -11.85
N ASP A 79 -5.62 -18.34 -12.59
CA ASP A 79 -4.21 -18.55 -12.93
C ASP A 79 -3.31 -18.55 -11.68
N ARG A 80 -3.60 -17.67 -10.72
CA ARG A 80 -2.87 -17.63 -9.44
C ARG A 80 -3.20 -18.85 -8.60
N GLU A 81 -4.46 -19.25 -8.52
CA GLU A 81 -4.85 -20.49 -7.83
C GLU A 81 -4.12 -21.71 -8.40
N LEU A 82 -4.06 -21.81 -9.73
CA LEU A 82 -3.38 -22.90 -10.39
C LEU A 82 -1.87 -22.90 -10.11
N GLN A 83 -1.22 -21.73 -10.08
CA GLN A 83 0.18 -21.62 -9.69
C GLN A 83 0.42 -22.08 -8.26
N VAL A 84 -0.40 -21.64 -7.31
CA VAL A 84 -0.32 -22.05 -5.90
C VAL A 84 -0.54 -23.55 -5.75
N LEU A 85 -1.58 -24.10 -6.39
CA LEU A 85 -1.87 -25.53 -6.39
C LEU A 85 -0.73 -26.34 -6.98
N ARG A 86 -0.10 -25.88 -8.08
CA ARG A 86 1.08 -26.54 -8.67
C ARG A 86 2.26 -26.57 -7.72
N ARG A 87 2.52 -25.49 -6.96
CA ARG A 87 3.59 -25.43 -5.97
C ARG A 87 3.34 -26.40 -4.81
N ILE A 88 2.14 -26.38 -4.24
CA ILE A 88 1.73 -27.30 -3.17
C ILE A 88 1.81 -28.74 -3.67
N ALA A 89 1.23 -29.04 -4.84
CA ALA A 89 1.24 -30.38 -5.42
C ALA A 89 2.67 -30.90 -5.66
N ARG A 90 3.62 -30.05 -6.08
CA ARG A 90 5.03 -30.45 -6.25
C ARG A 90 5.63 -30.95 -4.93
N VAL A 91 5.43 -30.20 -3.84
CA VAL A 91 5.91 -30.57 -2.49
C VAL A 91 5.19 -31.83 -1.99
N SER A 92 3.87 -31.91 -2.20
CA SER A 92 3.07 -33.08 -1.81
C SER A 92 3.50 -34.34 -2.54
N VAL A 93 3.71 -34.28 -3.86
CA VAL A 93 4.18 -35.42 -4.68
C VAL A 93 5.53 -35.90 -4.19
N HIS A 94 6.46 -35.00 -3.88
CA HIS A 94 7.77 -35.38 -3.32
C HIS A 94 7.61 -36.09 -1.96
N SER A 95 6.71 -35.62 -1.10
CA SER A 95 6.40 -36.29 0.17
C SER A 95 5.71 -37.65 -0.04
N ILE A 96 4.83 -37.78 -1.02
CA ILE A 96 4.12 -39.04 -1.33
C ILE A 96 5.11 -40.07 -1.90
N ALA A 97 6.05 -39.63 -2.74
CA ALA A 97 7.08 -40.46 -3.36
C ALA A 97 8.22 -40.90 -2.41
N GLN A 98 8.06 -40.71 -1.09
CA GLN A 98 9.04 -41.20 -0.11
C GLN A 98 9.16 -42.73 -0.17
N PRO A 99 10.38 -43.30 -0.13
CA PRO A 99 10.61 -44.73 -0.31
C PRO A 99 9.75 -45.62 0.60
N ALA A 100 9.62 -45.26 1.89
CA ALA A 100 8.83 -46.02 2.84
C ALA A 100 7.35 -46.15 2.43
N ARG A 101 6.76 -45.08 1.89
CA ARG A 101 5.35 -45.06 1.43
C ARG A 101 5.18 -45.84 0.15
N LEU A 102 6.13 -45.74 -0.77
CA LEU A 102 6.16 -46.52 -2.01
C LEU A 102 6.34 -48.02 -1.73
N THR A 103 7.18 -48.39 -0.75
CA THR A 103 7.34 -49.78 -0.31
C THR A 103 6.03 -50.33 0.24
N LEU A 104 5.34 -49.57 1.11
CA LEU A 104 4.03 -50.00 1.62
C LEU A 104 3.01 -50.20 0.50
N LEU A 105 2.93 -49.24 -0.45
CA LEU A 105 2.08 -49.37 -1.63
C LEU A 105 2.45 -50.61 -2.46
N GLY A 106 3.74 -50.84 -2.68
CA GLY A 106 4.26 -51.99 -3.42
C GLY A 106 3.94 -53.32 -2.75
N VAL A 107 4.08 -53.41 -1.43
CA VAL A 107 3.73 -54.61 -0.64
C VAL A 107 2.24 -54.89 -0.71
N CYS A 108 1.39 -53.87 -0.49
CA CYS A 108 -0.05 -54.03 -0.61
C CYS A 108 -0.46 -54.42 -2.05
N SER A 109 0.12 -53.77 -3.05
CA SER A 109 -0.20 -54.04 -4.46
C SER A 109 0.19 -55.45 -4.87
N SER A 110 1.38 -55.89 -4.45
CA SER A 110 1.88 -57.25 -4.68
C SER A 110 1.04 -58.29 -3.94
N GLY A 111 0.57 -57.97 -2.73
CA GLY A 111 -0.34 -58.82 -1.96
C GLY A 111 -1.70 -59.01 -2.65
N VAL A 112 -2.30 -57.92 -3.16
CA VAL A 112 -3.57 -57.97 -3.91
C VAL A 112 -3.40 -58.77 -5.20
N LEU A 113 -2.34 -58.50 -5.98
CA LEU A 113 -2.05 -59.24 -7.21
C LEU A 113 -1.78 -60.72 -6.93
N GLY A 114 -0.98 -61.03 -5.90
CA GLY A 114 -0.65 -62.40 -5.51
C GLY A 114 -1.87 -63.19 -5.04
N LEU A 115 -2.74 -62.59 -4.23
CA LEU A 115 -4.00 -63.21 -3.83
C LEU A 115 -4.95 -63.40 -5.01
N SER A 116 -4.99 -62.47 -5.95
CA SER A 116 -5.82 -62.60 -7.17
C SER A 116 -5.30 -63.72 -8.08
N ALA A 117 -3.99 -63.85 -8.23
CA ALA A 117 -3.38 -64.93 -8.99
C ALA A 117 -3.61 -66.29 -8.29
N TYR A 118 -3.52 -66.32 -6.96
CA TYR A 118 -3.83 -67.51 -6.17
C TYR A 118 -5.31 -67.91 -6.28
N GLU A 119 -6.23 -66.93 -6.24
CA GLU A 119 -7.66 -67.11 -6.52
C GLU A 119 -7.88 -67.74 -7.90
N ALA A 120 -7.23 -67.19 -8.95
CA ALA A 120 -7.29 -67.75 -10.30
C ALA A 120 -6.78 -69.19 -10.36
N CYS A 121 -5.69 -69.50 -9.65
CA CYS A 121 -5.16 -70.87 -9.57
C CYS A 121 -6.15 -71.87 -8.97
N LEU A 122 -6.94 -71.45 -7.96
CA LEU A 122 -7.98 -72.30 -7.36
C LEU A 122 -9.21 -72.48 -8.27
N LEU A 123 -9.40 -71.58 -9.23
CA LEU A 123 -10.49 -71.63 -10.22
C LEU A 123 -10.16 -72.51 -11.43
N LEU A 124 -8.88 -72.82 -11.68
CA LEU A 124 -8.47 -73.72 -12.76
C LEU A 124 -8.83 -75.18 -12.45
N ASP A 125 -9.14 -75.97 -13.48
CA ASP A 125 -9.36 -77.40 -13.34
C ASP A 125 -8.04 -78.12 -12.95
N PRO A 126 -7.97 -78.81 -11.79
CA PRO A 126 -6.76 -79.52 -11.35
C PRO A 126 -6.33 -80.66 -12.29
N LEU A 127 -7.21 -81.15 -13.16
CA LEU A 127 -6.89 -82.21 -14.11
C LEU A 127 -6.09 -81.72 -15.32
N GLN A 128 -6.09 -80.40 -15.57
CA GLN A 128 -5.32 -79.82 -16.67
C GLN A 128 -3.88 -79.53 -16.25
N PRO A 129 -2.89 -79.84 -17.11
CA PRO A 129 -1.53 -79.40 -16.87
C PRO A 129 -1.44 -77.87 -16.92
N VAL A 130 -0.54 -77.29 -16.13
CA VAL A 130 -0.27 -75.84 -16.19
C VAL A 130 0.29 -75.50 -17.57
N THR A 131 -0.56 -74.93 -18.43
CA THR A 131 -0.17 -74.47 -19.77
C THR A 131 0.16 -72.98 -19.76
N LEU A 132 0.72 -72.48 -20.86
CA LEU A 132 0.95 -71.05 -21.06
C LEU A 132 -0.37 -70.27 -21.03
N ASP A 133 -1.46 -70.86 -21.53
CA ASP A 133 -2.80 -70.27 -21.52
C ASP A 133 -3.35 -70.16 -20.09
N SER A 134 -3.12 -71.18 -19.25
CA SER A 134 -3.47 -71.13 -17.82
C SER A 134 -2.70 -70.02 -17.07
N LEU A 135 -1.41 -69.85 -17.35
CA LEU A 135 -0.60 -68.76 -16.76
C LEU A 135 -1.05 -67.38 -17.24
N LEU A 136 -1.39 -67.25 -18.53
CA LEU A 136 -1.91 -66.02 -19.12
C LEU A 136 -3.27 -65.65 -18.50
N PHE A 137 -4.16 -66.63 -18.32
CA PHE A 137 -5.42 -66.46 -17.62
C PHE A 137 -5.20 -65.97 -16.18
N MET A 138 -4.31 -66.60 -15.40
CA MET A 138 -4.02 -66.19 -14.03
C MET A 138 -3.52 -64.75 -13.94
N TYR A 139 -2.60 -64.35 -14.82
CA TYR A 139 -2.08 -62.98 -14.88
C TYR A 139 -3.18 -61.96 -15.26
N LYS A 140 -4.00 -62.28 -16.25
CA LYS A 140 -5.10 -61.41 -16.72
C LYS A 140 -6.20 -61.30 -15.67
N TYR A 141 -6.58 -62.41 -15.04
CA TYR A 141 -7.51 -62.42 -13.93
C TYR A 141 -7.00 -61.57 -12.77
N ALA A 142 -5.71 -61.70 -12.43
CA ALA A 142 -5.10 -60.92 -11.35
C ALA A 142 -5.08 -59.42 -11.64
N THR A 143 -4.71 -59.02 -12.86
CA THR A 143 -4.66 -57.60 -13.25
C THR A 143 -6.05 -56.97 -13.37
N HIS A 144 -7.04 -57.68 -13.93
CA HIS A 144 -8.42 -57.19 -13.99
C HIS A 144 -9.08 -57.09 -12.61
N ASN A 145 -8.78 -58.03 -11.71
CA ASN A 145 -9.30 -57.99 -10.34
C ASN A 145 -8.52 -57.05 -9.42
N PHE A 146 -7.29 -56.62 -9.76
CA PHE A 146 -6.54 -55.65 -8.98
C PHE A 146 -7.31 -54.33 -8.78
N LEU A 147 -7.74 -53.70 -9.87
CA LEU A 147 -8.51 -52.44 -9.82
C LEU A 147 -9.93 -52.67 -9.30
N ALA A 148 -10.56 -53.80 -9.65
CA ALA A 148 -11.89 -54.14 -9.17
C ALA A 148 -11.90 -54.29 -7.63
N SER A 149 -10.84 -54.84 -7.05
CA SER A 149 -10.67 -54.97 -5.60
C SER A 149 -10.73 -53.62 -4.87
N CYS A 150 -10.25 -52.54 -5.50
CA CYS A 150 -10.25 -51.20 -4.92
C CYS A 150 -11.66 -50.61 -4.76
N ILE A 151 -12.65 -51.14 -5.50
CA ILE A 151 -14.07 -50.76 -5.43
C ILE A 151 -14.95 -51.89 -4.92
N TRP A 152 -14.35 -52.91 -4.28
CA TRP A 152 -15.04 -54.10 -3.77
C TRP A 152 -15.80 -54.91 -4.84
N GLU A 153 -15.36 -54.85 -6.09
CA GLU A 153 -15.90 -55.62 -7.22
C GLU A 153 -14.97 -56.80 -7.57
N THR A 154 -15.53 -57.86 -8.15
CA THR A 154 -14.78 -58.98 -8.74
C THR A 154 -15.29 -59.23 -10.14
N ARG A 155 -14.37 -59.43 -11.08
CA ARG A 155 -14.69 -59.80 -12.47
C ARG A 155 -14.90 -61.31 -12.55
N ALA A 156 -15.97 -61.72 -13.22
CA ALA A 156 -16.30 -63.13 -13.41
C ALA A 156 -15.19 -63.83 -14.20
N PRO A 157 -14.73 -65.01 -13.76
CA PRO A 157 -13.61 -65.73 -14.40
C PRO A 157 -13.95 -66.16 -15.84
N GLU A 158 -15.21 -66.46 -16.14
CA GLU A 158 -15.67 -66.84 -17.48
C GLU A 158 -15.48 -65.69 -18.47
N LEU A 159 -15.77 -64.46 -18.05
CA LEU A 159 -15.57 -63.27 -18.88
C LEU A 159 -14.08 -63.02 -19.17
N VAL A 160 -13.20 -63.26 -18.19
CA VAL A 160 -11.76 -63.11 -18.38
C VAL A 160 -11.21 -64.21 -19.30
N ALA A 161 -11.69 -65.45 -19.18
CA ALA A 161 -11.30 -66.55 -20.07
C ALA A 161 -11.79 -66.33 -21.50
N GLN A 162 -13.05 -65.93 -21.68
CA GLN A 162 -13.62 -65.59 -22.99
C GLN A 162 -12.88 -64.43 -23.65
N ALA A 163 -12.46 -63.43 -22.88
CA ALA A 163 -11.69 -62.30 -23.41
C ALA A 163 -10.28 -62.68 -23.90
N LEU A 164 -9.81 -63.89 -23.59
CA LEU A 164 -8.56 -64.47 -24.08
C LEU A 164 -8.79 -65.51 -25.18
N ASP A 165 -10.01 -65.63 -25.72
CA ASP A 165 -10.43 -66.66 -26.67
C ASP A 165 -10.23 -68.09 -26.13
N LEU A 166 -10.23 -68.26 -24.81
CA LEU A 166 -10.15 -69.56 -24.14
C LEU A 166 -11.55 -70.05 -23.81
N ASP A 167 -11.82 -71.34 -24.06
CA ASP A 167 -13.08 -71.97 -23.67
C ASP A 167 -13.16 -72.09 -22.14
N PRO A 168 -14.06 -71.35 -21.46
CA PRO A 168 -14.15 -71.38 -20.00
C PRO A 168 -14.54 -72.76 -19.47
N SER A 169 -15.29 -73.54 -20.25
CA SER A 169 -15.76 -74.86 -19.85
C SER A 169 -14.62 -75.89 -19.83
N GLN A 170 -13.56 -75.65 -20.60
CA GLN A 170 -12.37 -76.47 -20.60
C GLN A 170 -11.38 -75.99 -19.52
N LEU A 171 -11.19 -74.68 -19.37
CA LEU A 171 -10.15 -74.12 -18.50
C LEU A 171 -10.54 -74.06 -17.02
N LEU A 172 -11.79 -73.72 -16.72
CA LEU A 172 -12.27 -73.44 -15.37
C LEU A 172 -12.92 -74.68 -14.74
N ARG A 173 -12.75 -74.83 -13.43
CA ARG A 173 -13.40 -75.87 -12.66
C ARG A 173 -14.90 -75.62 -12.55
N VAL A 174 -15.70 -76.64 -12.88
CA VAL A 174 -17.16 -76.63 -12.62
C VAL A 174 -17.41 -77.07 -11.18
N PHE A 175 -17.98 -76.18 -10.37
CA PHE A 175 -18.29 -76.48 -8.95
C PHE A 175 -19.71 -77.04 -8.80
N GLN A 176 -19.87 -78.12 -8.03
CA GLN A 176 -21.18 -78.66 -7.67
C GLN A 176 -21.35 -78.73 -6.13
N PRO A 177 -21.61 -77.60 -5.47
CA PRO A 177 -21.60 -77.52 -4.01
C PRO A 177 -22.73 -78.32 -3.34
N THR A 178 -23.80 -78.66 -4.07
CA THR A 178 -24.93 -79.46 -3.57
C THR A 178 -24.62 -80.96 -3.48
N THR A 179 -23.62 -81.44 -4.23
CA THR A 179 -23.29 -82.86 -4.36
C THR A 179 -21.92 -83.21 -3.77
N SER A 180 -21.01 -82.23 -3.65
CA SER A 180 -19.62 -82.43 -3.19
C SER A 180 -19.26 -81.48 -2.04
N SER A 181 -18.98 -82.05 -0.87
CA SER A 181 -18.47 -81.29 0.28
C SER A 181 -17.08 -80.70 0.04
N ALA A 182 -16.26 -81.35 -0.80
CA ALA A 182 -14.94 -80.85 -1.17
C ALA A 182 -15.03 -79.59 -2.03
N ASP A 183 -15.99 -79.52 -2.97
CA ASP A 183 -16.21 -78.33 -3.79
C ASP A 183 -16.79 -77.19 -2.95
N ALA A 184 -17.70 -77.47 -2.03
CA ALA A 184 -18.22 -76.47 -1.08
C ALA A 184 -17.09 -75.89 -0.21
N ALA A 185 -16.19 -76.73 0.31
CA ALA A 185 -15.03 -76.28 1.09
C ALA A 185 -14.05 -75.42 0.24
N LEU A 186 -13.84 -75.78 -1.02
CA LEU A 186 -13.00 -75.01 -1.94
C LEU A 186 -13.64 -73.66 -2.30
N GLN A 187 -14.94 -73.61 -2.55
CA GLN A 187 -15.66 -72.35 -2.77
C GLN A 187 -15.57 -71.42 -1.56
N LEU A 188 -15.72 -71.94 -0.34
CA LEU A 188 -15.51 -71.16 0.87
C LEU A 188 -14.08 -70.61 0.98
N ARG A 189 -13.08 -71.39 0.54
CA ARG A 189 -11.68 -70.93 0.47
C ARG A 189 -11.47 -69.84 -0.58
N ILE A 190 -12.11 -69.95 -1.74
CA ILE A 190 -12.07 -68.90 -2.78
C ILE A 190 -12.72 -67.62 -2.23
N MET A 191 -13.88 -67.72 -1.58
CA MET A 191 -14.53 -66.58 -0.94
C MET A 191 -13.68 -65.93 0.16
N SER A 192 -12.94 -66.71 0.95
CA SER A 192 -12.05 -66.16 1.98
C SER A 192 -10.83 -65.44 1.39
N VAL A 193 -10.27 -65.97 0.29
CA VAL A 193 -9.20 -65.30 -0.49
C VAL A 193 -9.72 -64.00 -1.11
N PHE A 194 -10.90 -64.02 -1.75
CA PHE A 194 -11.58 -62.83 -2.27
C PHE A 194 -11.75 -61.77 -1.18
N THR A 195 -12.26 -62.16 -0.02
CA THR A 195 -12.52 -61.24 1.10
C THR A 195 -11.20 -60.62 1.59
N THR A 196 -10.15 -61.42 1.71
CA THR A 196 -8.82 -60.95 2.15
C THR A 196 -8.21 -60.00 1.12
N ARG A 197 -8.32 -60.32 -0.17
CA ARG A 197 -7.90 -59.46 -1.28
C ARG A 197 -8.62 -58.11 -1.24
N ALA A 198 -9.96 -58.12 -1.11
CA ALA A 198 -10.77 -56.91 -1.05
C ALA A 198 -10.45 -56.07 0.20
N MET A 199 -10.21 -56.70 1.36
CA MET A 199 -9.76 -56.01 2.57
C MET A 199 -8.40 -55.34 2.38
N LEU A 200 -7.42 -56.03 1.78
CA LEU A 200 -6.09 -55.47 1.52
C LEU A 200 -6.13 -54.33 0.51
N ALA A 201 -6.91 -54.46 -0.57
CA ALA A 201 -7.09 -53.39 -1.55
C ALA A 201 -7.81 -52.18 -0.95
N GLY A 202 -8.87 -52.39 -0.17
CA GLY A 202 -9.57 -51.33 0.54
C GLY A 202 -8.66 -50.60 1.53
N PHE A 203 -7.88 -51.35 2.33
CA PHE A 203 -6.87 -50.78 3.23
C PHE A 203 -5.84 -49.95 2.45
N MET A 204 -5.30 -50.49 1.35
CA MET A 204 -4.36 -49.78 0.48
C MET A 204 -4.93 -48.44 0.01
N VAL A 205 -6.15 -48.42 -0.56
CA VAL A 205 -6.79 -47.19 -1.06
C VAL A 205 -6.98 -46.17 0.06
N VAL A 206 -7.51 -46.60 1.21
CA VAL A 206 -7.73 -45.70 2.37
C VAL A 206 -6.42 -45.15 2.90
N THR A 207 -5.39 -45.99 3.08
CA THR A 207 -4.07 -45.56 3.54
C THR A 207 -3.43 -44.57 2.56
N GLN A 208 -3.51 -44.82 1.24
CA GLN A 208 -2.98 -43.89 0.26
C GLN A 208 -3.74 -42.56 0.24
N LEU A 209 -5.08 -42.60 0.34
CA LEU A 209 -5.88 -41.38 0.41
C LEU A 209 -5.52 -40.56 1.64
N LEU A 210 -5.42 -41.18 2.82
CA LEU A 210 -5.00 -40.50 4.05
C LEU A 210 -3.59 -39.91 3.93
N ASN A 211 -2.65 -40.64 3.31
CA ASN A 211 -1.30 -40.15 3.06
C ASN A 211 -1.29 -38.93 2.13
N ILE A 212 -2.08 -38.95 1.06
CA ILE A 212 -2.23 -37.83 0.14
C ILE A 212 -2.82 -36.62 0.87
N VAL A 213 -3.91 -36.81 1.63
CA VAL A 213 -4.54 -35.72 2.39
C VAL A 213 -3.57 -35.13 3.41
N ARG A 214 -2.85 -35.96 4.17
CA ARG A 214 -1.86 -35.50 5.15
C ARG A 214 -0.70 -34.76 4.47
N ALA A 215 -0.11 -35.33 3.41
CA ALA A 215 0.99 -34.70 2.68
C ALA A 215 0.56 -33.37 2.04
N SER A 216 -0.66 -33.30 1.50
CA SER A 216 -1.23 -32.08 0.94
C SER A 216 -1.49 -31.03 2.02
N GLY A 217 -2.02 -31.42 3.18
CA GLY A 217 -2.24 -30.54 4.31
C GLY A 217 -0.94 -29.95 4.86
N THR A 218 0.08 -30.77 5.08
CA THR A 218 1.41 -30.31 5.53
C THR A 218 2.07 -29.42 4.49
N ALA A 219 1.98 -29.76 3.19
CA ALA A 219 2.53 -28.91 2.13
C ALA A 219 1.81 -27.56 2.02
N ALA A 220 0.49 -27.52 2.19
CA ALA A 220 -0.28 -26.28 2.17
C ALA A 220 0.03 -25.38 3.36
N LEU A 221 0.19 -25.95 4.57
CA LEU A 221 0.61 -25.21 5.76
C LEU A 221 2.04 -24.69 5.61
N GLY A 222 2.97 -25.54 5.17
CA GLY A 222 4.36 -25.14 4.93
C GLY A 222 4.50 -24.07 3.85
N TYR A 223 3.70 -24.15 2.79
CA TYR A 223 3.62 -23.08 1.78
C TYR A 223 3.12 -21.77 2.40
N SER A 224 2.03 -21.81 3.17
CA SER A 224 1.51 -20.61 3.83
C SER A 224 2.52 -19.99 4.79
N GLU A 225 3.23 -20.81 5.57
CA GLU A 225 4.29 -20.37 6.47
C GLU A 225 5.49 -19.79 5.70
N SER A 226 5.83 -20.39 4.56
CA SER A 226 6.88 -19.87 3.66
C SER A 226 6.49 -18.53 3.02
N VAL A 227 5.20 -18.31 2.74
CA VAL A 227 4.68 -16.99 2.33
C VAL A 227 4.82 -15.97 3.47
N TYR A 228 4.41 -16.33 4.70
CA TYR A 228 4.51 -15.42 5.85
C TYR A 228 5.96 -15.06 6.20
N SER A 229 6.89 -16.00 6.00
CA SER A 229 8.31 -15.80 6.25
C SER A 229 9.08 -15.19 5.06
N GLY A 230 8.39 -14.86 3.96
CA GLY A 230 8.99 -14.21 2.79
C GLY A 230 9.97 -15.08 2.00
N LEU A 231 9.80 -16.41 2.04
CA LEU A 231 10.65 -17.38 1.35
C LEU A 231 10.06 -17.89 0.03
N GLU A 232 8.77 -17.64 -0.20
CA GLU A 232 8.10 -18.00 -1.44
C GLU A 232 8.26 -16.92 -2.53
N PRO A 233 8.72 -17.27 -3.74
CA PRO A 233 8.91 -16.28 -4.80
C PRO A 233 7.57 -15.76 -5.33
N PRO A 234 7.51 -14.51 -5.82
CA PRO A 234 6.29 -13.91 -6.35
C PRO A 234 5.60 -14.78 -7.43
N LEU A 235 4.28 -14.68 -7.54
CA LEU A 235 3.53 -15.33 -8.62
C LEU A 235 3.77 -14.60 -9.95
N GLN A 236 3.67 -15.35 -11.05
CA GLN A 236 3.73 -14.80 -12.40
C GLN A 236 2.44 -14.04 -12.75
N GLY A 237 2.54 -13.10 -13.70
CA GLY A 237 1.40 -12.37 -14.27
C GLY A 237 1.26 -10.91 -13.81
N VAL A 238 2.07 -10.46 -12.86
CA VAL A 238 2.23 -9.03 -12.59
C VAL A 238 3.51 -8.58 -13.26
N GLU A 239 3.39 -7.57 -14.09
CA GLU A 239 4.48 -6.96 -14.85
C GLU A 239 4.84 -5.59 -14.26
N GLU A 240 6.04 -5.11 -14.58
CA GLU A 240 6.62 -3.86 -14.06
C GLU A 240 6.67 -3.82 -12.52
N ARG A 241 7.26 -4.85 -11.90
CA ARG A 241 7.47 -4.90 -10.44
C ARG A 241 8.69 -4.10 -10.00
N ILE A 242 8.57 -3.40 -8.88
CA ILE A 242 9.62 -2.65 -8.19
C ILE A 242 10.05 -3.44 -6.96
N ILE A 243 11.35 -3.60 -6.76
CA ILE A 243 11.91 -4.23 -5.56
C ILE A 243 12.21 -3.12 -4.57
N ARG A 244 11.64 -3.17 -3.36
CA ARG A 244 11.89 -2.17 -2.32
C ARG A 244 12.51 -2.79 -1.08
N LEU A 245 13.70 -2.35 -0.73
CA LEU A 245 14.39 -2.71 0.51
C LEU A 245 13.79 -1.90 1.65
N ALA A 246 13.14 -2.58 2.59
CA ALA A 246 12.34 -1.95 3.64
C ALA A 246 12.93 -2.15 5.05
N GLY A 247 14.14 -2.71 5.17
CA GLY A 247 14.77 -3.01 6.45
C GLY A 247 13.87 -3.87 7.36
N LYS A 248 13.76 -3.50 8.64
CA LYS A 248 12.82 -4.13 9.59
C LYS A 248 11.35 -3.77 9.34
N GLY A 249 11.10 -2.62 8.71
CA GLY A 249 9.77 -2.07 8.49
C GLY A 249 9.86 -0.71 7.82
N SER A 250 8.82 -0.34 7.07
CA SER A 250 8.77 0.90 6.31
C SER A 250 7.33 1.35 6.17
N ASP A 251 7.02 2.50 6.78
CA ASP A 251 5.69 3.12 6.70
C ASP A 251 5.38 3.56 5.25
N VAL A 252 6.41 3.95 4.50
CA VAL A 252 6.32 4.27 3.07
C VAL A 252 5.92 3.05 2.26
N THR A 253 6.48 1.89 2.60
CA THR A 253 6.17 0.63 1.92
C THR A 253 4.72 0.23 2.12
N GLU A 254 4.15 0.43 3.31
CA GLU A 254 2.73 0.22 3.54
C GLU A 254 1.86 1.09 2.62
N VAL A 255 2.17 2.38 2.50
CA VAL A 255 1.48 3.30 1.58
C VAL A 255 1.63 2.85 0.13
N SER A 256 2.82 2.47 -0.31
CA SER A 256 3.03 2.01 -1.69
C SER A 256 2.33 0.69 -1.98
N MET A 257 2.27 -0.23 -1.02
CA MET A 257 1.48 -1.45 -1.18
C MET A 257 -0.01 -1.12 -1.28
N ALA A 258 -0.51 -0.17 -0.49
CA ALA A 258 -1.90 0.31 -0.61
C ALA A 258 -2.21 0.91 -1.99
N ARG A 259 -1.28 1.69 -2.55
CA ARG A 259 -1.46 2.40 -3.83
C ARG A 259 -1.22 1.52 -5.06
N TYR A 260 -0.20 0.66 -5.04
CA TYR A 260 0.24 -0.10 -6.24
C TYR A 260 0.13 -1.63 -6.08
N GLY A 261 -0.20 -2.14 -4.89
CA GLY A 261 -0.39 -3.57 -4.63
C GLY A 261 0.81 -4.41 -5.00
N ALA A 262 0.59 -5.43 -5.82
CA ALA A 262 1.62 -6.41 -6.19
C ALA A 262 2.75 -5.85 -7.08
N HIS A 263 2.64 -4.60 -7.56
CA HIS A 263 3.75 -3.93 -8.25
C HIS A 263 4.91 -3.61 -7.31
N ILE A 264 4.68 -3.52 -6.00
CA ILE A 264 5.74 -3.38 -5.01
C ILE A 264 6.06 -4.74 -4.43
N LEU A 265 7.31 -5.18 -4.56
CA LEU A 265 7.86 -6.31 -3.84
C LEU A 265 8.73 -5.79 -2.68
N PRO A 266 8.19 -5.68 -1.47
CA PRO A 266 8.98 -5.33 -0.31
C PRO A 266 9.93 -6.47 0.09
N VAL A 267 11.13 -6.07 0.50
CA VAL A 267 12.18 -6.92 1.03
C VAL A 267 12.39 -6.54 2.50
N PHE A 268 11.94 -7.40 3.40
CA PHE A 268 12.04 -7.21 4.84
C PHE A 268 13.15 -8.06 5.45
N GLU A 269 13.78 -7.56 6.51
CA GLU A 269 14.72 -8.34 7.34
C GLU A 269 13.99 -9.40 8.17
N ASP A 270 12.85 -9.00 8.72
CA ASP A 270 11.98 -9.82 9.56
C ASP A 270 10.50 -9.61 9.20
N PRO A 271 9.95 -10.40 8.25
CA PRO A 271 8.55 -10.34 7.87
C PRO A 271 7.57 -10.61 9.02
N GLU A 272 7.99 -11.26 10.11
CA GLU A 272 7.11 -11.55 11.25
C GLU A 272 6.69 -10.27 12.00
N GLN A 273 7.56 -9.27 12.06
CA GLN A 273 7.23 -7.95 12.62
C GLN A 273 6.17 -7.22 11.79
N GLN A 274 6.12 -7.53 10.49
CA GLN A 274 5.14 -6.99 9.54
C GLN A 274 4.01 -7.99 9.24
N ARG A 275 3.74 -8.95 10.14
CA ARG A 275 2.75 -10.01 9.89
C ARG A 275 1.36 -9.50 9.56
N HIS A 276 0.95 -8.36 10.12
CA HIS A 276 -0.33 -7.72 9.79
C HIS A 276 -0.37 -7.31 8.31
N LEU A 277 0.66 -6.63 7.82
CA LEU A 277 0.84 -6.24 6.42
C LEU A 277 0.93 -7.49 5.52
N VAL A 278 1.74 -8.48 5.90
CA VAL A 278 1.88 -9.72 5.11
C VAL A 278 0.54 -10.45 5.03
N ALA A 279 -0.18 -10.64 6.13
CA ALA A 279 -1.49 -11.29 6.14
C ALA A 279 -2.48 -10.56 5.22
N GLN A 280 -2.46 -9.23 5.29
CA GLN A 280 -3.33 -8.33 4.55
C GLN A 280 -3.12 -8.44 3.03
N TRP A 281 -1.86 -8.46 2.58
CA TRP A 281 -1.50 -8.44 1.16
C TRP A 281 -1.25 -9.82 0.54
N SER A 282 -1.07 -10.86 1.36
CA SER A 282 -0.90 -12.25 0.91
C SER A 282 -2.20 -13.05 0.82
N LEU A 283 -3.37 -12.42 1.03
CA LEU A 283 -4.66 -13.12 1.17
C LEU A 283 -4.61 -14.20 2.27
N GLY A 284 -3.98 -13.87 3.41
CA GLY A 284 -3.81 -14.79 4.53
C GLY A 284 -2.81 -15.92 4.28
N GLY A 285 -1.72 -15.66 3.56
CA GLY A 285 -0.65 -16.62 3.28
C GLY A 285 -0.83 -17.43 1.98
N ARG A 286 -1.75 -17.02 1.12
CA ARG A 286 -2.02 -17.72 -0.16
C ARG A 286 -1.14 -17.22 -1.29
N VAL A 287 -0.83 -15.93 -1.31
CA VAL A 287 -0.09 -15.26 -2.39
C VAL A 287 1.19 -14.67 -1.80
N PRO A 288 2.38 -15.03 -2.33
CA PRO A 288 3.63 -14.38 -1.96
C PRO A 288 3.60 -12.91 -2.35
N CYS A 289 3.74 -12.04 -1.37
CA CYS A 289 3.75 -10.58 -1.53
C CYS A 289 5.01 -9.91 -0.97
N VAL A 290 5.88 -10.64 -0.28
CA VAL A 290 7.11 -10.11 0.32
C VAL A 290 8.29 -11.06 0.09
N TRP A 291 9.51 -10.54 0.18
CA TRP A 291 10.73 -11.34 0.19
C TRP A 291 11.52 -11.08 1.47
N ARG A 292 12.23 -12.09 1.97
CA ARG A 292 13.05 -11.97 3.18
C ARG A 292 14.53 -11.93 2.84
N VAL A 293 15.23 -10.94 3.39
CA VAL A 293 16.70 -10.88 3.41
C VAL A 293 17.12 -10.50 4.82
N PRO A 294 17.65 -11.44 5.63
CA PRO A 294 18.02 -11.13 7.01
C PRO A 294 19.02 -9.98 7.10
N LYS A 295 18.97 -9.25 8.20
CA LYS A 295 19.89 -8.14 8.47
C LYS A 295 21.35 -8.52 8.26
N GLY A 296 22.11 -7.64 7.60
CA GLY A 296 23.52 -7.84 7.30
C GLY A 296 23.78 -8.94 6.27
N GLN A 297 22.72 -9.51 5.66
CA GLN A 297 22.85 -10.54 4.63
C GLN A 297 22.52 -10.06 3.22
N TYR A 298 22.31 -8.76 3.02
CA TYR A 298 22.02 -8.19 1.72
C TYR A 298 23.10 -8.46 0.66
N GLY A 299 24.34 -8.68 1.07
CA GLY A 299 25.46 -9.04 0.19
C GLY A 299 25.70 -10.54 -0.02
N PHE A 300 24.92 -11.45 0.58
CA PHE A 300 25.09 -12.88 0.33
C PHE A 300 24.12 -13.40 -0.73
N ARG A 301 24.66 -14.18 -1.68
CA ARG A 301 23.86 -14.77 -2.77
C ARG A 301 22.73 -15.66 -2.28
N HIS A 302 22.93 -16.38 -1.17
CA HIS A 302 21.92 -17.32 -0.66
C HIS A 302 20.64 -16.62 -0.18
N SER A 303 20.72 -15.36 0.25
CA SER A 303 19.57 -14.56 0.68
C SER A 303 18.67 -14.11 -0.49
N TRP A 304 19.18 -14.23 -1.73
CA TRP A 304 18.45 -13.93 -2.96
C TRP A 304 18.15 -15.17 -3.79
N THR A 305 18.57 -16.36 -3.32
CA THR A 305 18.29 -17.64 -3.99
C THR A 305 16.79 -17.90 -3.99
N GLY A 306 16.24 -18.16 -5.18
CA GLY A 306 14.81 -18.41 -5.38
C GLY A 306 14.03 -17.19 -5.86
N LEU A 307 14.52 -15.97 -5.61
CA LEU A 307 13.93 -14.77 -6.18
C LEU A 307 14.29 -14.66 -7.66
N HIS A 308 13.42 -15.14 -8.54
CA HIS A 308 13.64 -15.04 -9.98
C HIS A 308 13.19 -13.67 -10.51
N VAL A 309 14.15 -12.76 -10.68
CA VAL A 309 13.92 -11.45 -11.31
C VAL A 309 13.97 -11.63 -12.83
N ASP A 310 12.80 -11.63 -13.46
CA ASP A 310 12.62 -11.80 -14.91
C ASP A 310 12.16 -10.49 -15.57
N GLU A 311 11.74 -10.55 -16.84
CA GLU A 311 11.31 -9.36 -17.59
C GLU A 311 10.09 -8.67 -16.96
N SER A 312 9.32 -9.37 -16.14
CA SER A 312 8.17 -8.82 -15.43
C SER A 312 8.55 -7.83 -14.33
N PHE A 313 9.84 -7.72 -13.97
CA PHE A 313 10.36 -6.69 -13.06
C PHE A 313 10.85 -5.42 -13.76
N LEU A 314 10.87 -5.42 -15.09
CA LEU A 314 11.43 -4.29 -15.84
C LEU A 314 10.33 -3.27 -16.17
N LEU A 315 10.50 -2.05 -15.67
CA LEU A 315 9.68 -0.89 -16.05
C LEU A 315 9.95 -0.52 -17.51
N ARG A 316 8.89 -0.24 -18.27
CA ARG A 316 9.01 0.25 -19.64
C ARG A 316 8.99 1.78 -19.67
N THR A 317 10.00 2.35 -20.33
CA THR A 317 10.05 3.80 -20.58
C THR A 317 9.26 4.18 -21.83
N THR A 318 8.89 5.45 -21.96
CA THR A 318 8.29 6.02 -23.18
C THR A 318 9.21 5.88 -24.39
N THR A 319 10.53 5.80 -24.16
CA THR A 319 11.55 5.56 -25.19
C THR A 319 11.68 4.09 -25.62
N GLY A 320 10.92 3.18 -25.01
CA GLY A 320 10.98 1.73 -25.28
C GLY A 320 12.14 1.00 -24.62
N LYS A 321 12.96 1.69 -23.81
CA LYS A 321 14.00 1.09 -22.96
C LYS A 321 13.40 0.47 -21.71
N TYR A 322 14.12 -0.51 -21.15
CA TYR A 322 13.74 -1.25 -19.95
C TYR A 322 14.58 -0.83 -18.75
N ILE A 323 13.93 -0.73 -17.60
CA ILE A 323 14.57 -0.28 -16.36
C ILE A 323 14.26 -1.23 -15.22
N LEU A 324 15.30 -1.76 -14.59
CA LEU A 324 15.18 -2.45 -13.32
C LEU A 324 15.18 -1.41 -12.20
N CYS A 325 14.05 -1.25 -11.51
CA CYS A 325 13.92 -0.28 -10.43
C CYS A 325 14.07 -0.97 -9.07
N ILE A 326 15.07 -0.52 -8.31
CA ILE A 326 15.32 -0.99 -6.95
C ILE A 326 15.34 0.24 -6.03
N GLU A 327 14.47 0.21 -5.04
CA GLU A 327 14.29 1.30 -4.08
C GLU A 327 14.74 0.84 -2.70
N ALA A 328 15.22 1.75 -1.87
CA ALA A 328 15.55 1.48 -0.48
C ALA A 328 15.02 2.59 0.42
N ASP A 329 14.35 2.19 1.49
CA ASP A 329 13.93 3.06 2.58
C ASP A 329 14.89 2.89 3.76
N ALA A 330 15.75 3.88 3.97
CA ALA A 330 16.65 3.99 5.10
C ALA A 330 16.15 4.99 6.15
N THR A 331 14.86 5.33 6.13
CA THR A 331 14.27 6.21 7.15
C THR A 331 13.96 5.45 8.44
N LEU A 332 14.04 6.19 9.54
CA LEU A 332 13.62 5.69 10.84
C LEU A 332 12.11 5.75 10.99
N LYS A 333 11.53 4.61 11.36
CA LYS A 333 10.13 4.54 11.77
C LYS A 333 9.86 5.52 12.91
N ASP A 334 8.73 6.23 12.82
CA ASP A 334 8.27 7.25 13.78
C ASP A 334 9.16 8.50 13.93
N ARG A 335 10.33 8.60 13.29
CA ARG A 335 11.27 9.73 13.47
C ARG A 335 11.46 10.56 12.21
N ALA A 336 10.43 10.64 11.36
CA ALA A 336 10.53 11.33 10.08
C ALA A 336 10.85 12.83 10.23
N PHE A 337 10.28 13.50 11.23
CA PHE A 337 10.48 14.95 11.46
C PHE A 337 11.55 15.28 12.50
N GLU A 338 12.29 14.31 13.02
CA GLU A 338 13.41 14.59 13.92
C GLU A 338 14.55 15.26 13.13
N LEU A 339 14.85 16.53 13.42
CA LEU A 339 15.88 17.31 12.71
C LEU A 339 17.25 17.29 13.39
N ARG A 340 17.37 16.67 14.57
CA ARG A 340 18.65 16.56 15.24
C ARG A 340 19.54 15.57 14.50
N VAL A 341 20.73 16.05 14.12
CA VAL A 341 21.85 15.16 13.77
C VAL A 341 22.16 14.38 15.04
N MET A 342 21.86 13.08 15.02
CA MET A 342 22.13 12.20 16.15
C MET A 342 23.60 12.36 16.59
N PRO A 343 23.89 12.34 17.90
CA PRO A 343 25.25 12.49 18.39
C PRO A 343 26.17 11.45 17.73
N LYS A 344 27.49 11.70 17.72
CA LYS A 344 28.54 10.79 17.22
C LYS A 344 28.49 9.36 17.78
N ALA A 345 27.65 9.09 18.79
CA ALA A 345 27.35 7.74 19.21
C ALA A 345 26.59 7.03 18.06
N PRO A 346 27.09 5.89 17.56
CA PRO A 346 26.39 5.17 16.51
C PRO A 346 24.96 4.94 16.96
N LEU A 347 23.99 5.29 16.10
CA LEU A 347 22.62 4.79 16.20
C LEU A 347 22.69 3.30 16.55
N PRO A 348 21.73 2.75 17.33
CA PRO A 348 21.65 1.33 17.50
C PRO A 348 21.72 0.73 16.10
N ARG A 349 22.83 0.04 15.78
CA ARG A 349 23.07 -0.52 14.44
C ARG A 349 21.88 -1.36 13.99
N ASP A 350 21.06 -1.78 14.94
CA ASP A 350 19.87 -2.60 14.88
C ASP A 350 18.61 -1.98 14.30
N GLU A 351 18.48 -0.67 14.08
CA GLU A 351 17.17 -0.13 13.64
C GLU A 351 17.06 0.21 12.15
N GLU A 352 18.16 0.42 11.44
CA GLU A 352 18.14 1.01 10.09
C GLU A 352 18.70 0.11 8.99
N LEU A 353 18.12 0.23 7.80
CA LEU A 353 18.74 -0.24 6.57
C LEU A 353 19.93 0.68 6.23
N SER A 354 21.15 0.15 6.30
CA SER A 354 22.35 0.92 5.98
C SER A 354 22.52 1.14 4.47
N ILE A 355 23.27 2.18 4.08
CA ILE A 355 23.66 2.37 2.67
C ILE A 355 24.54 1.21 2.18
N GLU A 356 25.35 0.60 3.04
CA GLU A 356 26.11 -0.61 2.75
C GLU A 356 25.18 -1.74 2.34
N ASP A 357 24.19 -2.05 3.17
CA ASP A 357 23.21 -3.11 2.92
C ASP A 357 22.45 -2.85 1.62
N ALA A 358 21.95 -1.61 1.43
CA ALA A 358 21.26 -1.22 0.21
C ALA A 358 22.16 -1.37 -1.03
N SER A 359 23.41 -0.90 -0.98
CA SER A 359 24.36 -0.97 -2.10
C SER A 359 24.72 -2.42 -2.47
N GLN A 360 24.84 -3.30 -1.47
CA GLN A 360 25.10 -4.73 -1.68
C GLN A 360 23.91 -5.42 -2.34
N ALA A 361 22.70 -5.11 -1.87
CA ALA A 361 21.45 -5.60 -2.46
C ALA A 361 21.31 -5.16 -3.92
N TYR A 362 21.53 -3.88 -4.23
CA TYR A 362 21.47 -3.35 -5.59
C TYR A 362 22.36 -4.16 -6.54
N ARG A 363 23.62 -4.40 -6.15
CA ARG A 363 24.57 -5.15 -6.96
C ARG A 363 24.16 -6.62 -7.14
N LEU A 364 23.63 -7.27 -6.11
CA LEU A 364 23.20 -8.67 -6.22
C LEU A 364 21.97 -8.83 -7.10
N VAL A 365 20.95 -7.99 -6.90
CA VAL A 365 19.73 -8.02 -7.70
C VAL A 365 20.03 -7.68 -9.16
N GLU A 366 20.84 -6.65 -9.42
CA GLU A 366 21.28 -6.29 -10.77
C GLU A 366 22.03 -7.43 -11.45
N ARG A 367 23.01 -8.03 -10.75
CA ARG A 367 23.79 -9.16 -11.29
C ARG A 367 22.90 -10.37 -11.58
N GLN A 368 21.99 -10.72 -10.69
CA GLN A 368 21.07 -11.84 -10.87
C GLN A 368 20.14 -11.61 -12.05
N THR A 369 19.63 -10.39 -12.21
CA THR A 369 18.79 -9.99 -13.34
C THR A 369 19.58 -10.04 -14.65
N ALA A 370 20.83 -9.56 -14.66
CA ALA A 370 21.70 -9.61 -15.84
C ALA A 370 22.07 -11.03 -16.27
N LEU A 371 22.12 -11.98 -15.33
CA LEU A 371 22.31 -13.40 -15.65
C LEU A 371 21.04 -14.07 -16.18
N ALA A 372 19.87 -13.64 -15.69
CA ALA A 372 18.58 -14.20 -16.09
C ALA A 372 18.09 -13.66 -17.45
N LEU A 373 18.41 -12.40 -17.77
CA LEU A 373 17.90 -11.71 -18.94
C LEU A 373 18.94 -11.58 -20.04
N GLN A 374 18.55 -11.90 -21.28
CA GLN A 374 19.40 -11.71 -22.45
C GLN A 374 19.33 -10.28 -23.01
N ARG A 375 18.31 -9.52 -22.62
CA ARG A 375 18.03 -8.18 -23.15
C ARG A 375 18.76 -7.10 -22.34
N PRO A 376 19.30 -6.04 -22.98
CA PRO A 376 19.87 -4.92 -22.25
C PRO A 376 18.79 -4.15 -21.48
N PHE A 377 19.08 -3.84 -20.22
CA PHE A 377 18.30 -2.97 -19.34
C PHE A 377 19.22 -2.00 -18.60
N ARG A 378 18.63 -0.95 -18.02
CA ARG A 378 19.33 -0.02 -17.11
C ARG A 378 18.83 -0.23 -15.69
N SER A 379 19.71 -0.15 -14.71
CA SER A 379 19.31 -0.15 -13.30
C SER A 379 19.03 1.29 -12.82
N LEU A 380 18.00 1.44 -12.00
CA LEU A 380 17.70 2.65 -11.24
C LEU A 380 17.66 2.28 -9.76
N CYS A 381 18.69 2.67 -9.03
CA CYS A 381 18.81 2.50 -7.58
C CYS A 381 18.46 3.81 -6.88
N VAL A 382 17.38 3.82 -6.11
CA VAL A 382 16.87 5.00 -5.40
C VAL A 382 16.95 4.79 -3.89
N LEU A 383 17.60 5.70 -3.16
CA LEU A 383 17.66 5.66 -1.70
C LEU A 383 16.86 6.82 -1.13
N LEU A 384 15.95 6.53 -0.21
CA LEU A 384 15.34 7.52 0.68
C LEU A 384 16.09 7.47 2.01
N GLY A 385 16.69 8.58 2.42
CA GLY A 385 17.48 8.64 3.65
C GLY A 385 17.81 10.07 4.05
N ASP A 386 18.28 10.25 5.28
CA ASP A 386 18.75 11.57 5.73
C ASP A 386 20.08 11.89 5.05
N SER A 387 20.06 12.90 4.18
CA SER A 387 21.22 13.26 3.36
C SER A 387 22.43 13.72 4.19
N ARG A 388 22.20 14.15 5.43
CA ARG A 388 23.21 14.62 6.40
C ARG A 388 23.64 13.55 7.39
N GLN A 389 23.04 12.37 7.34
CA GLN A 389 23.43 11.26 8.20
C GLN A 389 24.93 10.99 8.04
N PRO A 390 25.70 10.97 9.14
CA PRO A 390 27.11 10.65 9.06
C PRO A 390 27.28 9.17 8.73
N CYS A 391 27.98 8.89 7.63
CA CYS A 391 28.37 7.56 7.22
C CYS A 391 29.85 7.33 7.55
N ASP A 392 30.14 6.21 8.21
CA ASP A 392 31.51 5.77 8.47
C ASP A 392 32.18 5.31 7.16
N LEU A 393 33.35 5.87 6.84
CA LEU A 393 34.19 5.41 5.73
C LEU A 393 35.33 4.49 6.19
N GLY A 394 35.45 4.27 7.49
CA GLY A 394 36.60 3.66 8.14
C GLY A 394 37.65 4.69 8.55
N GLY A 395 38.50 4.32 9.52
CA GLY A 395 39.65 5.15 9.94
C GLY A 395 39.26 6.48 10.58
N ASP A 396 38.20 6.50 11.39
CA ASP A 396 37.64 7.68 12.08
C ASP A 396 37.18 8.82 11.15
N SER A 397 37.04 8.54 9.85
CA SER A 397 36.54 9.50 8.87
C SER A 397 35.05 9.31 8.62
N PHE A 398 34.30 10.39 8.79
CA PHE A 398 32.85 10.44 8.53
C PHE A 398 32.58 11.41 7.39
N VAL A 399 31.71 11.01 6.47
CA VAL A 399 31.15 11.90 5.44
C VAL A 399 29.64 11.83 5.50
N SER A 400 28.97 12.85 5.00
CA SER A 400 27.50 12.78 4.88
C SER A 400 27.06 11.70 3.89
N LEU A 401 25.85 11.15 4.08
CA LEU A 401 25.23 10.21 3.13
C LEU A 401 25.21 10.77 1.70
N ARG A 402 24.95 12.07 1.57
CA ARG A 402 25.00 12.80 0.29
C ARG A 402 26.38 12.78 -0.35
N GLU A 403 27.43 13.12 0.40
CA GLU A 403 28.81 13.08 -0.10
C GLU A 403 29.24 11.67 -0.47
N ARG A 404 28.92 10.68 0.38
CA ARG A 404 29.21 9.27 0.08
C ARG A 404 28.56 8.82 -1.22
N THR A 405 27.28 9.13 -1.39
CA THR A 405 26.54 8.81 -2.61
C THR A 405 27.19 9.45 -3.84
N ARG A 406 27.61 10.71 -3.74
CA ARG A 406 28.33 11.42 -4.81
C ARG A 406 29.68 10.79 -5.13
N LEU A 407 30.46 10.42 -4.10
CA LEU A 407 31.82 9.91 -4.24
C LEU A 407 31.87 8.45 -4.72
N LYS A 408 31.03 7.57 -4.15
CA LYS A 408 31.05 6.13 -4.45
C LYS A 408 30.10 5.73 -5.59
N GLN A 409 29.16 6.60 -5.97
CA GLN A 409 28.14 6.33 -6.98
C GLN A 409 27.35 5.02 -6.74
N GLU A 410 27.15 4.66 -5.47
CA GLU A 410 26.43 3.45 -5.04
C GLU A 410 24.90 3.57 -5.26
N VAL A 411 24.40 4.80 -5.32
CA VAL A 411 22.99 5.15 -5.51
C VAL A 411 22.87 6.08 -6.71
N ASN A 412 21.82 5.91 -7.53
CA ASN A 412 21.60 6.78 -8.68
C ASN A 412 20.83 8.05 -8.31
N VAL A 413 19.84 7.93 -7.42
CA VAL A 413 19.03 9.06 -6.92
C VAL A 413 18.88 8.93 -5.41
N LEU A 414 19.30 9.96 -4.67
CA LEU A 414 19.09 10.13 -3.24
C LEU A 414 17.94 11.11 -3.02
N ILE A 415 16.86 10.62 -2.42
CA ILE A 415 15.76 11.43 -1.91
C ILE A 415 16.10 11.78 -0.46
N ASP A 416 16.26 13.07 -0.18
CA ASP A 416 16.44 13.58 1.17
C ASP A 416 15.15 13.35 1.96
N SER A 417 15.22 12.70 3.12
CA SER A 417 14.05 12.41 3.94
C SER A 417 13.52 13.65 4.68
N LYS A 418 14.33 14.65 4.99
CA LYS A 418 13.90 15.81 5.79
C LYS A 418 13.39 16.96 4.94
N ALA A 419 14.07 17.24 3.84
CA ALA A 419 13.76 18.36 2.95
C ALA A 419 12.30 18.39 2.43
N PRO A 420 11.73 17.30 1.88
CA PRO A 420 10.37 17.34 1.32
C PRO A 420 9.31 17.61 2.39
N LEU A 421 9.51 17.12 3.61
CA LEU A 421 8.60 17.35 4.73
C LEU A 421 8.60 18.82 5.16
N LEU A 422 9.79 19.40 5.29
CA LEU A 422 9.96 20.80 5.67
C LEU A 422 9.45 21.76 4.59
N LEU A 423 9.54 21.39 3.31
CA LEU A 423 8.90 22.15 2.23
C LEU A 423 7.38 22.19 2.36
N GLU A 424 6.72 21.09 2.76
CA GLU A 424 5.28 21.10 3.01
C GLU A 424 4.92 21.97 4.22
N VAL A 425 5.76 21.96 5.27
CA VAL A 425 5.60 22.89 6.41
C VAL A 425 5.69 24.35 5.93
N LEU A 426 6.68 24.71 5.12
CA LEU A 426 6.79 26.08 4.57
C LEU A 426 5.62 26.45 3.66
N LYS A 427 5.13 25.51 2.84
CA LYS A 427 3.93 25.74 2.02
C LYS A 427 2.70 26.00 2.88
N TRP A 428 2.57 25.29 4.01
CA TRP A 428 1.51 25.56 4.97
C TRP A 428 1.68 26.93 5.64
N CYS A 429 2.88 27.28 6.10
CA CYS A 429 3.17 28.61 6.65
C CYS A 429 2.82 29.72 5.65
N GLY A 430 3.22 29.55 4.40
CA GLY A 430 2.91 30.46 3.29
C GLY A 430 1.41 30.71 3.07
N ARG A 431 0.57 29.72 3.40
CA ARG A 431 -0.88 29.80 3.20
C ARG A 431 -1.61 30.37 4.41
N PHE A 432 -1.16 30.05 5.63
CA PHE A 432 -1.94 30.28 6.84
C PHE A 432 -1.29 31.22 7.86
N VAL A 433 0.01 31.47 7.75
CA VAL A 433 0.79 32.27 8.70
C VAL A 433 1.21 33.62 8.12
N ASP A 434 1.47 33.70 6.82
CA ASP A 434 2.13 34.83 6.15
C ASP A 434 1.60 36.23 6.49
N ASP A 435 0.31 36.40 6.77
CA ASP A 435 -0.28 37.69 7.15
C ASP A 435 0.24 38.22 8.50
N ARG A 436 0.44 37.33 9.48
CA ARG A 436 0.88 37.68 10.84
C ARG A 436 2.36 37.34 11.08
N LYS A 437 2.91 36.42 10.29
CA LYS A 437 4.22 35.78 10.47
C LYS A 437 4.45 35.15 11.85
N THR A 438 3.41 34.95 12.66
CA THR A 438 3.51 34.38 14.01
C THR A 438 2.71 33.08 14.08
N LEU A 439 3.31 32.03 14.64
CA LEU A 439 2.67 30.73 14.80
C LEU A 439 3.03 30.08 16.16
N VAL A 440 2.18 29.16 16.60
CA VAL A 440 2.38 28.36 17.81
C VAL A 440 3.02 27.04 17.43
N LEU A 441 4.19 26.76 18.00
CA LEU A 441 4.90 25.50 17.79
C LEU A 441 4.69 24.61 19.01
N ASP A 442 3.85 23.60 18.86
CA ASP A 442 3.54 22.62 19.90
C ASP A 442 4.15 21.27 19.53
N VAL A 443 5.42 21.13 19.89
CA VAL A 443 6.21 19.95 19.55
C VAL A 443 7.02 19.48 20.74
N THR A 444 7.48 18.24 20.67
CA THR A 444 8.38 17.73 21.71
C THR A 444 9.61 18.60 21.95
N PRO A 445 10.10 18.68 23.21
CA PRO A 445 11.24 19.53 23.57
C PRO A 445 12.49 19.32 22.70
N HIS A 446 12.74 18.09 22.26
CA HIS A 446 13.89 17.75 21.43
C HIS A 446 13.79 18.29 19.99
N ASN A 447 12.57 18.44 19.47
CA ASN A 447 12.30 18.94 18.12
C ASN A 447 11.95 20.43 18.10
N PHE A 448 11.66 21.04 19.24
CA PHE A 448 11.31 22.45 19.35
C PHE A 448 12.42 23.36 18.84
N THR A 449 13.64 23.25 19.37
CA THR A 449 14.75 24.15 18.99
C THR A 449 15.10 24.08 17.50
N PRO A 450 15.27 22.89 16.88
CA PRO A 450 15.56 22.80 15.45
C PRO A 450 14.44 23.37 14.57
N LEU A 451 13.17 23.06 14.86
CA LEU A 451 12.04 23.57 14.08
C LEU A 451 11.85 25.07 14.28
N LYS A 452 12.06 25.58 15.49
CA LYS A 452 12.04 27.02 15.77
C LYS A 452 13.08 27.75 14.93
N LEU A 453 14.33 27.30 14.94
CA LEU A 453 15.40 27.89 14.14
C LEU A 453 15.09 27.84 12.64
N PHE A 454 14.51 26.72 12.19
CA PHE A 454 14.10 26.57 10.80
C PHE A 454 13.05 27.62 10.39
N LEU A 455 11.99 27.77 11.20
CA LEU A 455 10.92 28.72 10.95
C LEU A 455 11.38 30.18 11.09
N GLU A 456 12.20 30.49 12.09
CA GLU A 456 12.77 31.83 12.29
C GLU A 456 13.69 32.25 11.14
N HIS A 457 14.46 31.32 10.56
CA HIS A 457 15.28 31.59 9.38
C HIS A 457 14.44 32.02 8.17
N HIS A 458 13.22 31.48 8.04
CA HIS A 458 12.26 31.87 7.01
C HIS A 458 11.39 33.08 7.41
N GLY A 459 11.70 33.74 8.53
CA GLY A 459 11.07 34.98 8.96
C GLY A 459 9.78 34.81 9.75
N TYR A 460 9.52 33.62 10.29
CA TYR A 460 8.37 33.36 11.17
C TYR A 460 8.75 33.51 12.65
N ALA A 461 7.93 34.23 13.41
CA ALA A 461 8.00 34.27 14.86
C ALA A 461 7.32 33.03 15.45
N VAL A 462 8.02 32.33 16.34
CA VAL A 462 7.57 31.07 16.91
C VAL A 462 7.31 31.24 18.41
N LEU A 463 6.08 30.93 18.82
CA LEU A 463 5.63 30.93 20.21
C LEU A 463 5.46 29.51 20.73
N THR A 464 5.78 29.29 22.00
CA THR A 464 5.34 28.09 22.73
C THR A 464 3.84 28.15 23.04
N PRO A 465 3.19 27.02 23.37
CA PRO A 465 1.78 27.02 23.76
C PRO A 465 1.47 27.97 24.93
N GLY A 466 2.37 28.11 25.91
CA GLY A 466 2.21 29.04 27.03
C GLY A 466 2.34 30.51 26.60
N GLU A 467 3.36 30.84 25.80
CA GLU A 467 3.55 32.20 25.26
C GLU A 467 2.40 32.63 24.33
N ALA A 468 1.77 31.68 23.65
CA ALA A 468 0.62 31.95 22.79
C ALA A 468 -0.59 32.45 23.58
N VAL A 469 -0.86 31.87 24.76
CA VAL A 469 -1.96 32.33 25.63
C VAL A 469 -1.73 33.77 26.06
N ASP A 470 -0.52 34.07 26.55
CA ASP A 470 -0.14 35.43 26.96
C ASP A 470 -0.23 36.42 25.78
N PHE A 471 0.15 36.00 24.58
CA PHE A 471 0.08 36.82 23.37
C PHE A 471 -1.38 37.13 22.98
N GLU A 472 -2.24 36.12 22.97
CA GLU A 472 -3.66 36.29 22.63
C GLU A 472 -4.41 37.13 23.68
N GLU A 473 -4.06 37.01 24.95
CA GLU A 473 -4.62 37.85 26.02
C GLU A 473 -4.22 39.32 25.86
N ARG A 474 -2.97 39.60 25.49
CA ARG A 474 -2.50 40.95 25.17
C ARG A 474 -3.22 41.51 23.94
N GLU A 475 -3.34 40.74 22.86
CA GLU A 475 -4.05 41.17 21.65
C GLU A 475 -5.54 41.44 21.94
N ARG A 476 -6.19 40.61 22.76
CA ARG A 476 -7.56 40.85 23.23
C ARG A 476 -7.68 42.15 24.03
N ALA A 477 -6.74 42.41 24.93
CA ALA A 477 -6.72 43.63 25.73
C ALA A 477 -6.51 44.89 24.85
N GLU A 478 -5.62 44.81 23.85
CA GLU A 478 -5.38 45.89 22.88
C GLU A 478 -6.62 46.17 22.03
N ILE A 479 -7.26 45.14 21.48
CA ILE A 479 -8.50 45.29 20.69
C ILE A 479 -9.62 45.86 21.56
N ALA A 480 -9.75 45.41 22.82
CA ALA A 480 -10.74 45.95 23.75
C ALA A 480 -10.45 47.42 24.10
N ALA A 481 -9.18 47.79 24.25
CA ALA A 481 -8.77 49.17 24.49
C ALA A 481 -9.03 50.06 23.27
N GLU A 482 -8.72 49.60 22.05
CA GLU A 482 -9.04 50.30 20.80
C GLU A 482 -10.56 50.45 20.60
N ALA A 483 -11.34 49.40 20.87
CA ALA A 483 -12.79 49.44 20.77
C ALA A 483 -13.40 50.40 21.79
N LYS A 484 -12.87 50.41 23.03
CA LYS A 484 -13.29 51.35 24.07
C LYS A 484 -12.91 52.79 23.71
N ALA A 485 -11.69 53.04 23.25
CA ALA A 485 -11.25 54.36 22.80
C ALA A 485 -12.09 54.87 21.62
N LYS A 486 -12.46 53.99 20.69
CA LYS A 486 -13.35 54.33 19.57
C LYS A 486 -14.78 54.63 20.04
N ALA A 487 -15.32 53.86 20.98
CA ALA A 487 -16.64 54.12 21.55
C ALA A 487 -16.67 55.44 22.35
N GLU A 488 -15.60 55.76 23.07
CA GLU A 488 -15.46 57.05 23.77
C GLU A 488 -15.35 58.22 22.79
N ALA A 489 -14.63 58.06 21.66
CA ALA A 489 -14.56 59.07 20.61
C ALA A 489 -15.91 59.29 19.90
N GLU A 490 -16.62 58.21 19.53
CA GLU A 490 -17.97 58.29 18.93
C GLU A 490 -18.98 58.91 19.92
N GLY A 491 -18.86 58.62 21.23
CA GLY A 491 -19.69 59.23 22.27
C GLY A 491 -19.41 60.72 22.49
N GLN A 492 -18.15 61.16 22.38
CA GLN A 492 -17.79 62.59 22.43
C GLN A 492 -18.31 63.34 21.20
N GLU A 493 -18.27 62.72 20.02
CA GLU A 493 -18.79 63.30 18.77
C GLU A 493 -20.33 63.44 18.82
N GLU A 494 -21.05 62.48 19.39
CA GLU A 494 -22.50 62.59 19.67
C GLU A 494 -22.81 63.68 20.71
N GLN A 495 -21.94 63.86 21.72
CA GLN A 495 -22.11 64.89 22.75
C GLN A 495 -21.84 66.30 22.20
N GLU A 496 -20.87 66.46 21.29
CA GLU A 496 -20.62 67.70 20.55
C GLU A 496 -21.75 68.02 19.56
N LEU A 497 -22.29 67.03 18.85
CA LEU A 497 -23.47 67.18 18.00
C LEU A 497 -24.72 67.57 18.80
N ALA A 498 -24.90 67.02 20.00
CA ALA A 498 -25.99 67.39 20.89
C ALA A 498 -25.86 68.83 21.43
N LEU A 499 -24.63 69.29 21.74
CA LEU A 499 -24.33 70.67 22.13
C LEU A 499 -24.49 71.66 20.98
N ALA A 500 -24.14 71.27 19.74
CA ALA A 500 -24.37 72.08 18.55
C ALA A 500 -25.88 72.22 18.24
N ALA A 501 -26.66 71.17 18.46
CA ALA A 501 -28.12 71.20 18.29
C ALA A 501 -28.84 72.06 19.33
N THR A 502 -28.36 72.13 20.58
CA THR A 502 -28.91 73.05 21.60
C THR A 502 -28.55 74.51 21.32
N LEU A 503 -27.33 74.79 20.83
CA LEU A 503 -26.90 76.14 20.42
C LEU A 503 -27.69 76.68 19.21
N TRP A 504 -28.19 75.82 18.32
CA TRP A 504 -29.03 76.24 17.19
C TRP A 504 -30.49 76.54 17.58
N ASN A 505 -30.99 75.99 18.69
CA ASN A 505 -32.37 76.23 19.14
C ASN A 505 -32.56 77.51 19.98
N GLU A 506 -31.49 78.15 20.46
CA GLU A 506 -31.58 79.44 21.19
C GLU A 506 -31.54 80.68 20.27
N GLY A 507 -31.50 80.48 18.96
CA GLY A 507 -31.19 81.53 17.98
C GLY A 507 -32.33 82.05 17.11
N ILE A 508 -33.62 81.87 17.42
CA ILE A 508 -34.70 82.53 16.65
C ILE A 508 -35.88 82.92 17.57
N GLN A 509 -35.90 84.19 17.99
CA GLN A 509 -37.08 84.89 18.52
C GLN A 509 -37.17 86.28 17.88
N GLY A 510 -38.23 86.55 17.09
CA GLY A 510 -38.51 87.86 16.51
C GLY A 510 -39.52 87.87 15.35
N ASP A 511 -40.81 87.89 15.69
CA ASP A 511 -42.05 88.09 14.88
C ASP A 511 -42.21 89.52 14.27
N PRO A 512 -43.30 89.93 13.52
CA PRO A 512 -44.35 89.21 12.75
C PRO A 512 -44.78 89.88 11.38
N ALA A 513 -45.86 89.34 10.76
CA ALA A 513 -46.80 89.91 9.74
C ALA A 513 -46.43 89.84 8.22
N LEU A 514 -47.26 89.50 7.22
CA LEU A 514 -48.73 89.36 7.01
C LEU A 514 -49.06 88.53 5.73
N ASP A 515 -50.16 87.77 5.75
CA ASP A 515 -51.16 87.39 4.72
C ASP A 515 -50.81 86.84 3.30
N ALA A 516 -51.27 85.61 2.98
CA ALA A 516 -52.59 85.31 2.35
C ALA A 516 -52.68 83.95 1.60
N LYS A 517 -53.72 83.15 1.94
CA LYS A 517 -54.55 82.20 1.12
C LYS A 517 -53.86 81.04 0.33
N GLN A 518 -54.36 79.81 0.23
CA GLN A 518 -55.72 79.25 0.29
C GLN A 518 -55.66 77.70 0.26
N LYS A 519 -56.60 77.03 0.98
CA LYS A 519 -57.35 75.78 0.63
C LYS A 519 -56.56 74.46 0.34
N THR A 520 -56.93 73.25 0.79
CA THR A 520 -58.15 72.68 1.44
C THR A 520 -57.89 71.19 1.81
N SER A 521 -58.47 70.74 2.94
CA SER A 521 -59.20 69.47 3.18
C SER A 521 -58.51 68.10 2.96
N HIS A 522 -58.74 67.03 3.74
CA HIS A 522 -59.64 66.78 4.87
C HIS A 522 -59.30 65.43 5.57
N THR A 523 -59.27 65.47 6.90
CA THR A 523 -59.85 64.52 7.90
C THR A 523 -59.34 63.08 8.12
N ALA A 524 -58.86 62.88 9.36
CA ALA A 524 -58.97 61.69 10.22
C ALA A 524 -60.44 61.52 10.75
N PRO A 525 -60.84 60.78 11.82
CA PRO A 525 -60.15 60.66 13.12
C PRO A 525 -60.34 59.37 13.97
N SER A 526 -59.60 59.37 15.10
CA SER A 526 -59.89 58.85 16.47
C SER A 526 -60.29 57.38 16.67
N ALA A 527 -59.54 56.57 17.43
CA ALA A 527 -59.29 56.60 18.89
C ALA A 527 -60.54 56.34 19.73
N VAL A 528 -60.60 55.21 20.47
CA VAL A 528 -61.05 55.05 21.87
C VAL A 528 -60.64 53.66 22.40
N MET A 529 -59.99 53.70 23.56
CA MET A 529 -59.87 52.80 24.72
C MET A 529 -60.52 51.40 24.81
N ASP A 530 -59.75 50.56 25.52
CA ASP A 530 -60.10 49.66 26.64
C ASP A 530 -60.31 48.13 26.47
N ASN A 531 -59.41 47.44 27.18
CA ASN A 531 -59.62 46.36 28.16
C ASN A 531 -59.66 44.87 27.76
N ASN A 532 -58.79 44.16 28.50
CA ASN A 532 -59.00 42.90 29.21
C ASN A 532 -58.72 41.52 28.53
N THR A 533 -57.65 40.91 29.07
CA THR A 533 -57.68 39.63 29.82
C THR A 533 -57.71 38.31 29.04
N ALA A 534 -56.51 37.72 28.96
CA ALA A 534 -56.10 36.39 29.43
C ALA A 534 -56.82 35.09 29.00
N GLN A 535 -55.98 34.05 28.94
CA GLN A 535 -56.25 32.62 29.06
C GLN A 535 -56.91 31.95 27.84
N ASP A 536 -56.60 30.71 27.46
CA ASP A 536 -55.60 29.70 27.80
C ASP A 536 -55.90 28.53 26.82
N LYS A 537 -55.03 27.51 26.81
CA LYS A 537 -55.35 26.09 26.54
C LYS A 537 -55.36 25.51 25.11
N THR A 538 -54.27 24.77 24.89
CA THR A 538 -54.18 23.31 24.59
C THR A 538 -54.54 22.75 23.20
N THR A 539 -53.48 22.19 22.59
CA THR A 539 -53.26 20.96 21.78
C THR A 539 -54.38 19.87 21.81
N PRO A 540 -54.50 18.98 20.79
CA PRO A 540 -53.47 17.95 20.50
C PRO A 540 -53.24 17.54 19.02
N GLN A 541 -52.15 16.79 18.86
CA GLN A 541 -51.62 16.03 17.73
C GLN A 541 -52.65 15.33 16.81
N THR A 542 -52.28 15.05 15.55
CA THR A 542 -52.19 13.68 14.97
C THR A 542 -51.41 13.68 13.64
N GLN A 543 -50.72 12.57 13.41
CA GLN A 543 -49.77 12.20 12.34
C GLN A 543 -50.36 11.95 10.93
N VAL A 544 -49.44 11.61 10.01
CA VAL A 544 -49.54 10.76 8.78
C VAL A 544 -49.49 11.57 7.47
N LYS A 545 -48.30 11.66 6.82
CA LYS A 545 -47.73 10.76 5.77
C LYS A 545 -48.33 11.03 4.38
N ASP A 546 -47.53 11.56 3.45
CA ASP A 546 -47.18 10.91 2.17
C ASP A 546 -46.51 11.88 1.16
N LYS A 547 -45.51 11.32 0.47
CA LYS A 547 -44.79 11.76 -0.75
C LYS A 547 -45.76 11.63 -1.97
N PRO A 548 -45.34 11.82 -3.25
CA PRO A 548 -44.18 12.52 -3.83
C PRO A 548 -44.57 13.41 -5.05
N THR A 549 -43.58 14.12 -5.63
CA THR A 549 -43.33 14.49 -7.06
C THR A 549 -42.70 15.89 -7.10
N ALA A 550 -41.86 16.32 -8.04
CA ALA A 550 -40.93 15.79 -9.02
C ALA A 550 -40.28 17.04 -9.68
N LYS A 551 -39.11 16.87 -10.32
CA LYS A 551 -38.43 17.84 -11.23
C LYS A 551 -37.75 19.03 -10.53
N GLU A 552 -36.66 19.64 -11.02
CA GLU A 552 -35.92 19.61 -12.28
C GLU A 552 -34.61 20.40 -12.05
N LYS A 553 -33.50 20.05 -12.75
CA LYS A 553 -32.41 20.93 -13.27
C LYS A 553 -31.66 21.83 -12.24
N ASP A 554 -30.39 22.21 -12.38
CA ASP A 554 -29.52 22.39 -13.53
C ASP A 554 -28.08 22.59 -12.99
N LYS A 555 -27.10 22.19 -13.80
CA LYS A 555 -25.81 22.86 -14.09
C LYS A 555 -24.78 23.17 -13.00
N ASP A 556 -23.68 22.46 -13.18
CA ASP A 556 -22.30 22.92 -13.05
C ASP A 556 -22.09 24.38 -13.50
N LYS A 557 -21.47 25.18 -12.63
CA LYS A 557 -20.72 26.37 -13.01
C LYS A 557 -19.55 26.57 -12.04
N GLU A 558 -18.36 26.27 -12.54
CA GLU A 558 -17.12 26.89 -12.08
C GLU A 558 -17.26 28.42 -12.08
N PRO A 559 -16.73 29.14 -11.09
CA PRO A 559 -16.36 30.53 -11.26
C PRO A 559 -14.88 30.64 -11.63
N LYS A 560 -14.68 31.16 -12.85
CA LYS A 560 -13.42 31.69 -13.36
C LYS A 560 -12.82 32.71 -12.40
N ALA A 561 -11.52 32.57 -12.18
CA ALA A 561 -10.65 33.63 -11.71
C ALA A 561 -10.64 34.78 -12.72
N ASN A 562 -10.84 36.01 -12.23
CA ASN A 562 -10.29 37.20 -12.87
C ASN A 562 -10.06 38.27 -11.79
N GLY A 563 -8.79 38.64 -11.61
CA GLY A 563 -8.37 39.67 -10.67
C GLY A 563 -8.45 41.07 -11.26
N LYS A 564 -8.57 42.06 -10.38
CA LYS A 564 -7.68 43.22 -10.31
C LYS A 564 -7.99 44.11 -9.10
N ASN A 565 -6.99 44.17 -8.23
CA ASN A 565 -6.36 45.35 -7.64
C ASN A 565 -7.09 46.29 -6.65
N ASP A 566 -6.33 46.50 -5.57
CA ASP A 566 -6.11 47.74 -4.82
C ASP A 566 -7.25 48.25 -3.94
N LYS A 567 -7.29 47.71 -2.71
CA LYS A 567 -7.71 48.46 -1.54
C LYS A 567 -6.71 48.30 -0.40
N ALA A 568 -6.14 49.43 0.00
CA ALA A 568 -5.51 49.65 1.29
C ALA A 568 -6.41 49.18 2.46
N PRO A 569 -5.86 48.89 3.66
CA PRO A 569 -6.55 48.17 4.72
C PRO A 569 -7.59 49.07 5.39
N ALA A 570 -8.81 49.08 4.85
CA ALA A 570 -9.93 49.83 5.41
C ALA A 570 -10.76 48.93 6.34
N ALA A 571 -10.72 49.28 7.63
CA ALA A 571 -11.70 48.99 8.68
C ALA A 571 -11.91 47.52 9.09
N ARG A 572 -11.13 47.08 10.09
CA ARG A 572 -11.46 45.98 11.00
C ARG A 572 -12.70 46.37 11.85
N ARG A 573 -13.92 46.14 11.34
CA ARG A 573 -15.15 46.23 12.15
C ARG A 573 -15.57 44.82 12.58
N GLY A 574 -15.41 44.51 13.87
CA GLY A 574 -16.20 43.48 14.58
C GLY A 574 -15.78 42.01 14.50
N LYS A 575 -14.54 41.66 14.14
CA LYS A 575 -14.09 40.25 14.18
C LYS A 575 -13.43 39.94 15.52
N GLN A 576 -13.83 38.83 16.15
CA GLN A 576 -13.07 38.21 17.25
C GLN A 576 -11.60 38.05 16.84
N PRO A 577 -10.64 38.13 17.78
CA PRO A 577 -9.23 37.90 17.49
C PRO A 577 -9.09 36.55 16.78
N GLU A 578 -8.51 36.56 15.59
CA GLU A 578 -8.25 35.33 14.85
C GLU A 578 -7.18 34.55 15.60
N LYS A 579 -7.52 33.31 15.97
CA LYS A 579 -6.61 32.39 16.65
C LYS A 579 -5.33 32.19 15.84
N LEU A 580 -4.20 32.05 16.54
CA LEU A 580 -2.91 31.84 15.89
C LEU A 580 -2.84 30.46 15.20
N PRO A 581 -2.19 30.36 14.02
CA PRO A 581 -1.90 29.06 13.42
C PRO A 581 -1.03 28.22 14.34
N ARG A 582 -1.29 26.91 14.39
CA ARG A 582 -0.59 25.96 15.26
C ARG A 582 0.02 24.83 14.46
N LEU A 583 1.26 24.47 14.79
CA LEU A 583 1.94 23.29 14.27
C LEU A 583 2.12 22.27 15.40
N LEU A 584 1.63 21.05 15.20
CA LEU A 584 1.65 19.95 16.17
C LEU A 584 2.55 18.81 15.72
N TYR A 585 3.48 18.38 16.57
CA TYR A 585 4.29 17.19 16.32
C TYR A 585 4.82 16.51 17.59
N TYR A 586 4.45 15.24 17.75
CA TYR A 586 4.95 14.36 18.79
C TYR A 586 5.63 13.13 18.19
N PRO A 587 6.47 12.38 18.96
CA PRO A 587 7.43 11.44 18.38
C PRO A 587 6.77 10.24 17.70
N THR A 588 5.50 9.98 17.97
CA THR A 588 4.75 8.93 17.28
C THR A 588 3.47 9.53 16.71
N THR A 589 2.95 8.90 15.65
CA THR A 589 1.66 9.29 15.07
C THR A 589 0.56 9.27 16.14
N ALA A 590 0.48 8.20 16.95
CA ALA A 590 -0.49 8.09 18.02
C ALA A 590 -0.37 9.20 19.09
N ALA A 591 0.86 9.56 19.48
CA ALA A 591 1.07 10.66 20.42
C ALA A 591 0.62 12.00 19.82
N THR A 592 0.85 12.21 18.52
CA THR A 592 0.41 13.43 17.83
C THR A 592 -1.12 13.49 17.75
N ILE A 593 -1.79 12.39 17.41
CA ILE A 593 -3.26 12.33 17.40
C ILE A 593 -3.84 12.59 18.80
N ASN A 594 -3.25 12.01 19.85
CA ASN A 594 -3.67 12.27 21.23
C ASN A 594 -3.49 13.74 21.62
N ALA A 595 -2.42 14.39 21.17
CA ALA A 595 -2.22 15.81 21.38
C ALA A 595 -3.26 16.65 20.65
N VAL A 596 -3.59 16.32 19.39
CA VAL A 596 -4.70 16.96 18.66
C VAL A 596 -5.99 16.82 19.45
N HIS A 597 -6.35 15.62 19.90
CA HIS A 597 -7.55 15.39 20.70
C HIS A 597 -7.54 16.22 22.00
N ALA A 598 -6.41 16.28 22.70
CA ALA A 598 -6.26 17.09 23.91
C ALA A 598 -6.47 18.59 23.61
N THR A 599 -5.92 19.10 22.50
CA THR A 599 -6.08 20.51 22.11
C THR A 599 -7.50 20.87 21.67
N LEU A 600 -8.29 19.91 21.20
CA LEU A 600 -9.71 20.10 20.88
C LEU A 600 -10.57 20.04 22.16
N THR A 601 -10.25 19.12 23.07
CA THR A 601 -11.07 18.83 24.26
C THR A 601 -10.84 19.83 25.38
N SER A 602 -9.63 20.40 25.50
CA SER A 602 -9.30 21.32 26.60
C SER A 602 -10.18 22.57 26.63
N GLY A 603 -10.89 22.86 25.53
CA GLY A 603 -11.85 23.97 25.48
C GLY A 603 -11.19 25.35 25.61
N ASP A 604 -9.85 25.41 25.62
CA ASP A 604 -9.08 26.66 25.75
C ASP A 604 -9.40 27.64 24.62
N GLY A 605 -10.07 27.18 23.56
CA GLY A 605 -10.45 28.04 22.45
C GLY A 605 -9.25 28.56 21.67
N VAL A 606 -8.03 28.03 21.90
CA VAL A 606 -6.78 28.55 21.32
C VAL A 606 -6.50 28.00 19.92
N SER A 607 -7.01 26.82 19.56
CA SER A 607 -6.74 26.23 18.23
C SER A 607 -7.95 26.38 17.29
N ASP A 608 -7.72 26.88 16.08
CA ASP A 608 -8.63 26.73 14.94
C ASP A 608 -8.15 25.49 14.16
N PRO A 609 -8.93 24.38 14.10
CA PRO A 609 -8.60 23.20 13.30
C PRO A 609 -8.15 23.52 11.87
N ARG A 610 -8.76 24.53 11.23
CA ARG A 610 -8.43 24.96 9.86
C ARG A 610 -7.05 25.60 9.73
N ARG A 611 -6.48 26.05 10.85
CA ARG A 611 -5.14 26.65 10.91
C ARG A 611 -4.20 25.76 11.73
N CYS A 612 -4.49 24.46 11.79
CA CYS A 612 -3.69 23.50 12.51
C CYS A 612 -2.96 22.57 11.51
N CYS A 613 -1.64 22.64 11.51
CA CYS A 613 -0.77 21.71 10.79
C CYS A 613 -0.38 20.56 11.70
N VAL A 614 -0.69 19.33 11.30
CA VAL A 614 -0.43 18.14 12.10
C VAL A 614 0.61 17.29 11.39
N LEU A 615 1.80 17.13 11.98
CA LEU A 615 2.87 16.33 11.40
C LEU A 615 2.72 14.87 11.88
N ILE A 616 2.50 13.94 10.95
CA ILE A 616 2.32 12.52 11.26
C ILE A 616 3.25 11.66 10.42
N ASN A 617 3.74 10.56 11.00
CA ASN A 617 4.67 9.68 10.29
C ASN A 617 3.94 8.63 9.44
N GLN A 618 2.81 8.11 9.95
CA GLN A 618 2.11 6.95 9.41
C GLN A 618 0.74 7.29 8.80
N PRO A 619 0.30 6.53 7.79
CA PRO A 619 -0.96 6.80 7.08
C PRO A 619 -2.20 6.62 7.95
N PHE A 620 -2.20 5.72 8.95
CA PHE A 620 -3.36 5.54 9.84
C PHE A 620 -3.73 6.83 10.60
N GLY A 621 -2.76 7.73 10.80
CA GLY A 621 -3.02 9.03 11.42
C GLY A 621 -3.92 9.92 10.57
N LEU A 622 -3.94 9.75 9.24
CA LEU A 622 -4.85 10.49 8.36
C LEU A 622 -6.30 10.08 8.61
N GLU A 623 -6.57 8.77 8.71
CA GLU A 623 -7.92 8.25 8.98
C GLU A 623 -8.46 8.79 10.31
N HIS A 624 -7.63 8.82 11.36
CA HIS A 624 -8.03 9.35 12.67
C HIS A 624 -8.22 10.88 12.65
N LEU A 625 -7.43 11.61 11.86
CA LEU A 625 -7.62 13.06 11.70
C LEU A 625 -8.90 13.38 10.92
N ASP A 626 -9.26 12.55 9.94
CA ASP A 626 -10.51 12.70 9.21
C ASP A 626 -11.72 12.43 10.13
N GLU A 627 -11.66 11.40 10.99
CA GLU A 627 -12.67 11.15 12.03
C GLU A 627 -12.81 12.35 12.99
N LEU A 628 -11.69 12.87 13.50
CA LEU A 628 -11.69 14.06 14.35
C LEU A 628 -12.20 15.31 13.63
N ALA A 629 -11.94 15.43 12.32
CA ALA A 629 -12.40 16.53 11.50
C ALA A 629 -13.92 16.48 11.27
N GLU A 630 -14.48 15.28 11.09
CA GLU A 630 -15.92 15.06 10.99
C GLU A 630 -16.63 15.45 12.29
N ASP A 631 -16.08 15.05 13.44
CA ASP A 631 -16.62 15.38 14.77
C ASP A 631 -16.55 16.89 15.06
N ALA A 632 -15.46 17.55 14.64
CA ALA A 632 -15.28 19.00 14.80
C ALA A 632 -16.03 19.83 13.74
N GLY A 633 -16.44 19.22 12.63
CA GLY A 633 -17.00 19.92 11.46
C GLY A 633 -15.97 20.76 10.67
N GLU A 634 -14.67 20.54 10.90
CA GLU A 634 -13.59 21.34 10.34
C GLU A 634 -12.39 20.48 9.93
N LYS A 635 -11.67 20.89 8.87
CA LYS A 635 -10.56 20.10 8.32
C LYS A 635 -9.20 20.55 8.87
N PHE A 636 -8.38 19.58 9.25
CA PHE A 636 -6.97 19.78 9.58
C PHE A 636 -6.09 19.87 8.33
N HIS A 637 -4.84 20.32 8.50
CA HIS A 637 -3.81 20.26 7.47
C HIS A 637 -2.73 19.22 7.84
N PRO A 638 -2.97 17.92 7.60
CA PRO A 638 -1.99 16.90 7.88
C PRO A 638 -0.81 16.96 6.91
N VAL A 639 0.39 16.74 7.44
CA VAL A 639 1.61 16.46 6.67
C VAL A 639 2.02 15.03 7.02
N CYS A 640 1.70 14.08 6.15
CA CYS A 640 2.04 12.67 6.36
C CYS A 640 3.37 12.32 5.68
N ALA A 641 4.36 11.94 6.49
CA ALA A 641 5.69 11.63 5.97
C ALA A 641 5.67 10.45 4.99
N ALA A 642 4.98 9.36 5.33
CA ALA A 642 4.90 8.17 4.48
C ALA A 642 4.29 8.46 3.10
N GLU A 643 3.24 9.29 3.02
CA GLU A 643 2.63 9.67 1.74
C GLU A 643 3.54 10.54 0.89
N ILE A 644 4.21 11.53 1.51
CA ILE A 644 5.15 12.41 0.81
C ILE A 644 6.33 11.60 0.27
N TYR A 645 6.90 10.71 1.08
CA TYR A 645 7.98 9.84 0.66
C TYR A 645 7.59 8.94 -0.52
N ASP A 646 6.39 8.34 -0.48
CA ASP A 646 5.88 7.56 -1.60
C ASP A 646 5.71 8.41 -2.86
N ASP A 647 5.21 9.64 -2.72
CA ASP A 647 5.05 10.57 -3.83
C ASP A 647 6.39 10.92 -4.48
N TYR A 648 7.47 11.08 -3.72
CA TYR A 648 8.82 11.30 -4.27
C TYR A 648 9.38 10.06 -4.95
N PHE A 649 9.17 8.85 -4.39
CA PHE A 649 9.52 7.61 -5.11
C PHE A 649 8.77 7.53 -6.45
N ARG A 650 7.45 7.77 -6.43
CA ARG A 650 6.62 7.82 -7.64
C ARG A 650 7.14 8.85 -8.64
N GLN A 651 7.47 10.05 -8.18
CA GLN A 651 7.97 11.12 -9.05
C GLN A 651 9.29 10.74 -9.73
N VAL A 652 10.23 10.14 -9.00
CA VAL A 652 11.48 9.62 -9.55
C VAL A 652 11.22 8.55 -10.61
N ARG A 653 10.29 7.61 -10.37
CA ARG A 653 9.91 6.58 -11.36
C ARG A 653 9.30 7.19 -12.62
N ILE A 654 8.39 8.16 -12.47
CA ILE A 654 7.74 8.85 -13.60
C ILE A 654 8.77 9.58 -14.46
N TRP A 655 9.65 10.40 -13.85
CA TRP A 655 10.69 11.10 -14.60
C TRP A 655 11.65 10.12 -15.29
N THR A 656 11.97 9.00 -14.64
CA THR A 656 12.79 7.98 -15.27
C THR A 656 12.07 7.34 -16.47
N ARG A 657 10.76 7.08 -16.35
CA ARG A 657 9.92 6.57 -17.45
C ARG A 657 9.81 7.53 -18.62
N MET A 658 9.81 8.84 -18.36
CA MET A 658 9.87 9.89 -19.36
C MET A 658 11.24 9.97 -20.07
N GLY A 659 12.25 9.23 -19.59
CA GLY A 659 13.56 9.14 -20.21
C GLY A 659 14.61 10.06 -19.59
N HIS A 660 14.31 10.73 -18.47
CA HIS A 660 15.29 11.56 -17.78
C HIS A 660 16.42 10.70 -17.17
N SER A 661 17.64 11.22 -17.19
CA SER A 661 18.79 10.56 -16.56
C SER A 661 18.73 10.74 -15.04
N ALA A 662 19.34 9.83 -14.28
CA ALA A 662 19.36 9.93 -12.83
C ALA A 662 20.08 11.21 -12.35
N ALA A 663 21.13 11.64 -13.06
CA ALA A 663 21.83 12.89 -12.75
C ALA A 663 20.94 14.14 -12.92
N VAL A 664 20.07 14.15 -13.94
CA VAL A 664 19.09 15.24 -14.15
C VAL A 664 18.03 15.22 -13.04
N ILE A 665 17.53 14.03 -12.67
CA ILE A 665 16.57 13.88 -11.57
C ILE A 665 17.17 14.33 -10.25
N GLN A 666 18.41 13.91 -9.93
CA GLN A 666 19.09 14.34 -8.70
C GLN A 666 19.26 15.85 -8.66
N ARG A 667 19.71 16.48 -9.76
CA ARG A 667 19.86 17.94 -9.85
C ARG A 667 18.55 18.66 -9.60
N GLU A 668 17.45 18.17 -10.18
CA GLU A 668 16.12 18.74 -9.95
C GLU A 668 15.71 18.64 -8.48
N LEU A 669 15.87 17.47 -7.85
CA LEU A 669 15.59 17.30 -6.42
C LEU A 669 16.43 18.24 -5.56
N ASP A 670 17.73 18.37 -5.85
CA ASP A 670 18.63 19.27 -5.14
C ASP A 670 18.17 20.74 -5.28
N GLN A 671 17.82 21.17 -6.50
CA GLN A 671 17.29 22.52 -6.74
C GLN A 671 15.97 22.78 -6.02
N ARG A 672 15.10 21.77 -5.88
CA ARG A 672 13.83 21.87 -5.14
C ARG A 672 14.06 21.96 -3.64
N PHE A 673 15.02 21.21 -3.12
CA PHE A 673 15.34 21.14 -1.69
C PHE A 673 16.27 22.26 -1.21
N GLN A 674 16.88 23.02 -2.13
CA GLN A 674 17.77 24.13 -1.81
C GLN A 674 17.25 25.08 -0.72
N PRO A 675 15.98 25.53 -0.72
CA PRO A 675 15.48 26.47 0.30
C PRO A 675 15.57 25.94 1.73
N VAL A 676 15.56 24.61 1.90
CA VAL A 676 15.60 23.95 3.20
C VAL A 676 17.03 23.52 3.55
N HIS A 677 17.84 23.19 2.55
CA HIS A 677 19.21 22.70 2.78
C HIS A 677 20.10 23.70 3.49
N ASP A 678 20.04 24.98 3.11
CA ASP A 678 20.86 26.03 3.72
C ASP A 678 20.61 26.13 5.24
N VAL A 679 19.37 25.91 5.67
CA VAL A 679 18.95 25.99 7.07
C VAL A 679 19.29 24.72 7.84
N LEU A 680 19.11 23.55 7.21
CA LEU A 680 19.48 22.28 7.82
C LEU A 680 21.00 22.20 8.08
N ASP A 681 21.81 22.81 7.22
CA ASP A 681 23.27 22.90 7.44
C ASP A 681 23.61 23.78 8.65
N ALA A 682 22.88 24.89 8.83
CA ALA A 682 23.01 25.74 10.02
C ALA A 682 22.56 25.01 11.31
N VAL A 683 21.45 24.29 11.26
CA VAL A 683 20.94 23.46 12.38
C VAL A 683 21.94 22.35 12.74
N ALA A 684 22.55 21.71 11.74
CA ALA A 684 23.58 20.70 11.96
C ALA A 684 24.82 21.29 12.66
N GLY A 685 25.25 22.49 12.28
CA GLY A 685 26.38 23.20 12.91
C GLY A 685 26.18 23.51 14.39
N LEU A 686 24.97 23.88 14.81
CA LEU A 686 24.64 24.17 16.22
C LEU A 686 24.75 22.94 17.12
N ASN A 687 24.42 21.76 16.60
CA ASN A 687 24.54 20.50 17.33
C ASN A 687 26.01 20.10 17.54
N GLN A 688 26.91 20.50 16.63
CA GLN A 688 28.35 20.23 16.78
C GLN A 688 28.98 21.16 17.83
N ALA A 689 28.58 22.42 17.89
CA ALA A 689 29.11 23.38 18.88
C ALA A 689 28.70 23.05 20.33
N SER A 690 27.53 22.45 20.52
CA SER A 690 27.05 22.00 21.85
C SER A 690 27.67 20.69 22.33
N THR A 691 28.32 19.92 21.43
CA THR A 691 28.92 18.62 21.75
C THR A 691 30.44 18.62 21.81
N SER A 692 31.11 19.77 21.63
CA SER A 692 32.51 19.96 22.00
C SER A 692 32.62 20.18 23.52
N PRO A 693 33.03 19.18 24.32
CA PRO A 693 33.37 19.42 25.72
C PRO A 693 34.62 20.30 25.75
N ASN A 694 34.71 21.17 26.75
CA ASN A 694 35.94 21.85 27.15
C ASN A 694 37.11 20.86 27.21
N SER A 695 37.85 20.69 26.11
CA SER A 695 39.17 20.06 26.09
C SER A 695 40.22 21.12 26.43
N THR A 696 40.04 21.73 27.60
CA THR A 696 41.06 22.50 28.32
C THR A 696 40.63 22.50 29.78
N GLN A 697 41.05 21.48 30.51
CA GLN A 697 41.72 21.61 31.81
C GLN A 697 42.34 20.28 32.21
#